data_AF-A0A174L0C0-F1
#
_entry.id   AF-A0A174L0C0-F1
#
_cell.length_a   1.000
_cell.length_b   1.000
_cell.length_c   1.000
_cell.angle_alpha   90.00
_cell.angle_beta   90.00
_cell.angle_gamma   90.00
#
_symmetry.space_group_name_H-M   'P 1'
#
loop_
_entity.id
_entity.type
_entity.pdbx_description
1 polymer ?
#
loop_
_entity_poly.entity_id
_entity_poly.type
_entity_poly.pdbx_seq_one_letter_code
_entity_poly.pdbx_strand_id
1 'polypeptide(L)'
;MAGLINTGIWGFISSAKATGRKILNAAGEEIDEWASTFVSGLSGWIIDKLGNAEFKSVFVRDKLITNEFVYNRIRVTEDEEIISNSIKIASYFDNEDGTFTVYPDLREGDINPLAENDLLMGYYHNPANGGVIYAVQKFTAVSDPSREDQSILLEPEDNAIPYRHMIVVRVGNLIDEDRQSFIRISSRTNCQYFYDGIDSWAAYDNPDNVKCTLGHADIGLIPAWAKDAVGSVRRWFGLIADGVIIRGTFILHNDKTIEDELNNRETQIRGDFEIREDGITGKWQEVIKYAKDASDSAGAAAGSAGVAGEYEKSVRELSSEFNVNYGKLSAEFTEKVTKETGDSLGAITSATEQATGTLQLTAKDFVLAFTDLVETKTQEATGEIDDAVEIHKSELNRTAQGLTDKFKETVTDAEGDIIKEIGTQVTQNARQWKVEVMGEDKDGNPNTILAAINADESGIKIEGERVQISGQLLVEAIMTTGINIDDKFIVSVENGKAKVTMKGEIYADSGTFSGFLKIPFKTFKEGAIPNAATGEYTVSDYFNLEAKGEDTATRLILNLPTDEKYIGTVLTVYDNPVKTRIAPIVEIKGRMYHPLNVDVYGLKLVTKIETGKGGVIQFIGVSRYDGCVWYVITDSLGESTRT
;
A
#
# COMPACT_ATOMS: atom_id res chain seq x y z
N MET A 1 17.96 5.88 -7.19
CA MET A 1 16.86 5.85 -8.17
C MET A 1 15.87 6.96 -7.84
N ALA A 2 16.04 8.11 -8.49
CA ALA A 2 15.00 9.13 -8.62
C ALA A 2 14.30 8.84 -9.95
N GLY A 3 12.98 8.62 -9.94
CA GLY A 3 12.25 8.30 -11.16
C GLY A 3 10.86 7.67 -11.01
N LEU A 4 10.36 7.43 -9.78
CA LEU A 4 9.02 6.86 -9.56
C LEU A 4 8.34 7.56 -8.38
N ILE A 5 8.05 8.84 -8.53
CA ILE A 5 7.19 9.59 -7.60
C ILE A 5 6.34 10.57 -8.42
N ASN A 6 5.33 10.07 -9.16
CA ASN A 6 4.10 10.88 -9.39
C ASN A 6 2.90 10.20 -10.07
N THR A 7 2.81 8.88 -10.16
CA THR A 7 1.57 8.23 -10.62
C THR A 7 0.98 7.48 -9.45
N GLY A 8 -0.12 7.99 -8.89
CA GLY A 8 -0.85 7.40 -7.76
C GLY A 8 -1.39 6.00 -8.05
N ILE A 9 -0.49 5.02 -8.15
CA ILE A 9 -0.77 3.61 -8.37
C ILE A 9 0.05 2.84 -7.34
N TRP A 10 -0.59 2.51 -6.22
CA TRP A 10 -0.10 1.49 -5.30
C TRP A 10 -0.49 0.12 -5.88
N GLY A 11 0.47 -0.59 -6.46
CA GLY A 11 0.33 -2.00 -6.84
C GLY A 11 0.55 -2.31 -8.32
N PHE A 12 1.79 -2.22 -8.79
CA PHE A 12 2.24 -2.93 -9.99
C PHE A 12 3.54 -3.65 -9.68
N ILE A 13 3.44 -4.84 -9.09
CA ILE A 13 4.58 -5.74 -8.98
C ILE A 13 4.61 -6.55 -10.27
N SER A 14 5.29 -6.04 -11.31
CA SER A 14 5.87 -6.92 -12.32
C SER A 14 7.18 -7.45 -11.74
N SER A 15 7.34 -8.77 -11.68
CA SER A 15 8.51 -9.45 -11.17
C SER A 15 9.73 -9.21 -12.09
N ALA A 16 10.30 -8.02 -12.07
CA ALA A 16 11.53 -7.67 -12.77
C ALA A 16 12.65 -7.36 -11.77
N LYS A 17 13.77 -8.10 -11.86
CA LYS A 17 14.97 -7.92 -11.07
C LYS A 17 16.06 -7.29 -11.94
N ALA A 18 16.67 -6.20 -11.47
CA ALA A 18 17.87 -5.67 -12.09
C ALA A 18 18.99 -6.73 -12.03
N THR A 19 19.57 -7.10 -13.17
CA THR A 19 20.62 -8.12 -13.26
C THR A 19 21.97 -7.60 -12.74
N GLY A 20 22.08 -6.28 -12.56
CA GLY A 20 23.31 -5.60 -12.16
C GLY A 20 24.30 -5.35 -13.31
N ARG A 21 23.93 -5.70 -14.55
CA ARG A 21 24.73 -5.39 -15.75
C ARG A 21 24.24 -4.10 -16.40
N LYS A 22 25.18 -3.34 -16.97
CA LYS A 22 24.91 -2.18 -17.82
C LYS A 22 24.87 -2.64 -19.28
N ILE A 23 23.82 -2.28 -20.01
CA ILE A 23 23.70 -2.51 -21.46
C ILE A 23 23.52 -1.19 -22.19
N LEU A 24 24.00 -1.09 -23.42
CA LEU A 24 23.81 0.11 -24.24
C LEU A 24 22.42 0.06 -24.89
N ASN A 25 21.65 1.12 -24.72
CA ASN A 25 20.40 1.28 -25.48
C ASN A 25 20.71 1.59 -26.96
N ALA A 26 19.67 1.61 -27.80
CA ALA A 26 19.81 1.89 -29.24
C ALA A 26 20.39 3.29 -29.56
N ALA A 27 20.45 4.19 -28.58
CA ALA A 27 21.07 5.52 -28.69
C ALA A 27 22.53 5.56 -28.18
N GLY A 28 23.08 4.43 -27.73
CA GLY A 28 24.46 4.32 -27.25
C GLY A 28 24.68 4.76 -25.80
N GLU A 29 23.63 4.79 -24.97
CA GLU A 29 23.71 5.16 -23.55
C GLU A 29 23.62 3.92 -22.65
N GLU A 30 24.42 3.89 -21.58
CA GLU A 30 24.43 2.77 -20.64
C GLU A 30 23.22 2.82 -19.69
N ILE A 31 22.34 1.82 -19.82
CA ILE A 31 21.19 1.60 -18.96
C ILE A 31 21.32 0.29 -18.17
N ASP A 32 20.64 0.19 -17.03
CA ASP A 32 20.64 -1.02 -16.22
C ASP A 32 19.78 -2.12 -16.89
N GLU A 33 20.29 -3.35 -16.96
CA GLU A 33 19.58 -4.51 -17.49
C GLU A 33 18.59 -5.08 -16.44
N TRP A 34 17.34 -5.30 -16.84
CA TRP A 34 16.28 -5.87 -15.99
C TRP A 34 15.80 -7.20 -16.55
N ALA A 35 15.72 -8.23 -15.70
CA ALA A 35 15.23 -9.57 -16.05
C ALA A 35 13.93 -9.89 -15.30
N SER A 36 12.89 -10.35 -15.99
CA SER A 36 11.59 -10.69 -15.38
C SER A 36 11.35 -12.20 -15.26
N THR A 37 10.62 -12.63 -14.21
CA THR A 37 10.24 -14.05 -14.00
C THR A 37 8.84 -14.41 -14.51
N PHE A 38 8.07 -13.48 -15.09
CA PHE A 38 6.77 -13.81 -15.68
C PHE A 38 6.97 -14.54 -17.02
N VAL A 39 6.32 -15.69 -17.16
CA VAL A 39 6.22 -16.44 -18.42
C VAL A 39 4.73 -16.55 -18.74
N SER A 40 4.29 -15.89 -19.81
CA SER A 40 2.90 -15.92 -20.29
C SER A 40 2.43 -17.38 -20.41
N GLY A 41 1.20 -17.66 -19.95
CA GLY A 41 0.63 -19.02 -19.94
C GLY A 41 1.05 -19.95 -18.79
N LEU A 42 1.94 -19.57 -17.86
CA LEU A 42 2.41 -20.48 -16.78
C LEU A 42 2.00 -20.03 -15.35
N SER A 43 2.23 -18.76 -14.97
CA SER A 43 1.86 -18.26 -13.62
C SER A 43 1.82 -16.73 -13.50
N GLY A 44 0.92 -16.23 -12.65
CA GLY A 44 0.89 -14.84 -12.20
C GLY A 44 -0.16 -13.96 -12.87
N TRP A 45 0.07 -12.65 -12.79
CA TRP A 45 -0.63 -11.64 -13.59
C TRP A 45 0.36 -10.59 -14.09
N ILE A 46 0.13 -10.07 -15.28
CA ILE A 46 0.90 -8.98 -15.86
C ILE A 46 -0.05 -7.96 -16.46
N ILE A 47 0.33 -6.68 -16.40
CA ILE A 47 -0.24 -5.67 -17.29
C ILE A 47 0.91 -5.10 -18.11
N ASP A 48 0.82 -5.24 -19.42
CA ASP A 48 1.86 -4.74 -20.32
C ASP A 48 1.80 -3.21 -20.47
N LYS A 49 2.78 -2.64 -21.19
CA LYS A 49 2.86 -1.20 -21.45
C LYS A 49 1.71 -0.65 -22.32
N LEU A 50 0.91 -1.52 -22.92
CA LEU A 50 -0.24 -1.17 -23.76
C LEU A 50 -1.56 -1.27 -22.98
N GLY A 51 -1.51 -1.75 -21.72
CA GLY A 51 -2.68 -1.88 -20.84
C GLY A 51 -3.38 -3.23 -20.92
N ASN A 52 -2.83 -4.22 -21.62
CA ASN A 52 -3.39 -5.57 -21.66
C ASN A 52 -3.04 -6.30 -20.36
N ALA A 53 -4.04 -6.93 -19.75
CA ALA A 53 -3.89 -7.59 -18.47
C ALA A 53 -4.15 -9.09 -18.58
N GLU A 54 -3.15 -9.93 -18.29
CA GLU A 54 -3.28 -11.39 -18.23
C GLU A 54 -3.33 -11.82 -16.76
N PHE A 55 -4.32 -12.62 -16.38
CA PHE A 55 -4.47 -13.17 -15.02
C PHE A 55 -4.77 -14.66 -15.09
N LYS A 56 -4.06 -15.48 -14.31
CA LYS A 56 -4.40 -16.90 -14.14
C LYS A 56 -5.71 -17.09 -13.35
N SER A 57 -5.95 -16.25 -12.35
CA SER A 57 -7.22 -16.18 -11.60
C SER A 57 -7.39 -14.80 -10.95
N VAL A 58 -8.63 -14.38 -10.75
CA VAL A 58 -8.98 -13.07 -10.18
C VAL A 58 -10.00 -13.26 -9.06
N PHE A 59 -9.66 -12.90 -7.82
CA PHE A 59 -10.56 -12.94 -6.67
C PHE A 59 -10.80 -11.51 -6.14
N VAL A 60 -12.04 -11.03 -6.22
CA VAL A 60 -12.42 -9.66 -5.87
C VAL A 60 -13.40 -9.67 -4.71
N ARG A 61 -13.05 -9.05 -3.58
CA ARG A 61 -13.83 -9.09 -2.34
C ARG A 61 -15.01 -8.13 -2.28
N ASP A 62 -15.01 -7.08 -3.09
CA ASP A 62 -16.03 -6.03 -3.06
C ASP A 62 -16.68 -5.82 -4.44
N LYS A 63 -16.00 -5.17 -5.40
CA LYS A 63 -16.51 -5.02 -6.78
C LYS A 63 -15.42 -5.04 -7.87
N LEU A 64 -15.73 -5.64 -9.02
CA LEU A 64 -14.95 -5.60 -10.26
C LEU A 64 -15.77 -4.91 -11.35
N ILE A 65 -15.25 -3.83 -11.95
CA ILE A 65 -15.94 -3.03 -12.98
C ILE A 65 -15.12 -3.12 -14.27
N THR A 66 -15.72 -3.61 -15.37
CA THR A 66 -15.12 -3.74 -16.72
C THR A 66 -16.13 -3.30 -17.80
N ASN A 67 -15.65 -2.96 -19.00
CA ASN A 67 -16.52 -2.61 -20.14
C ASN A 67 -17.29 -3.83 -20.69
N GLU A 68 -16.69 -5.03 -20.68
CA GLU A 68 -17.32 -6.27 -21.15
C GLU A 68 -16.78 -7.50 -20.40
N PHE A 69 -17.67 -8.46 -20.07
CA PHE A 69 -17.32 -9.83 -19.66
C PHE A 69 -17.77 -10.78 -20.76
N VAL A 70 -16.83 -11.43 -21.45
CA VAL A 70 -17.15 -12.41 -22.48
C VAL A 70 -17.25 -13.79 -21.84
N TYR A 71 -18.48 -14.19 -21.49
CA TYR A 71 -18.80 -15.54 -21.01
C TYR A 71 -20.18 -15.95 -21.57
N ASN A 72 -20.25 -17.10 -22.26
CA ASN A 72 -21.48 -17.67 -22.83
C ASN A 72 -22.33 -16.70 -23.68
N ARG A 73 -21.95 -16.50 -24.95
CA ARG A 73 -22.76 -15.75 -25.93
C ARG A 73 -24.06 -16.51 -26.25
N ILE A 74 -25.22 -15.95 -25.86
CA ILE A 74 -26.45 -16.12 -26.65
C ILE A 74 -26.25 -15.26 -27.89
N ARG A 75 -26.19 -15.89 -29.07
CA ARG A 75 -26.12 -15.19 -30.35
C ARG A 75 -27.53 -14.69 -30.70
N VAL A 76 -27.74 -13.37 -30.63
CA VAL A 76 -28.96 -12.75 -31.18
C VAL A 76 -28.65 -12.44 -32.64
N THR A 77 -29.32 -13.14 -33.54
CA THR A 77 -29.22 -12.92 -34.99
C THR A 77 -30.52 -12.29 -35.48
N GLU A 78 -30.45 -11.30 -36.36
CA GLU A 78 -31.61 -10.50 -36.79
C GLU A 78 -32.48 -11.25 -37.83
N ASP A 79 -32.60 -10.75 -39.07
CA ASP A 79 -33.52 -11.32 -40.06
C ASP A 79 -32.97 -12.57 -40.78
N GLU A 80 -31.64 -12.67 -40.89
CA GLU A 80 -30.93 -13.74 -41.59
C GLU A 80 -29.63 -14.07 -40.83
N GLU A 81 -29.34 -15.36 -40.69
CA GLU A 81 -28.06 -15.89 -40.27
C GLU A 81 -27.51 -16.81 -41.35
N ILE A 82 -26.26 -16.58 -41.77
CA ILE A 82 -25.55 -17.52 -42.62
C ILE A 82 -24.44 -18.15 -41.80
N ILE A 83 -24.45 -19.49 -41.73
CA ILE A 83 -23.44 -20.29 -41.05
C ILE A 83 -22.46 -20.76 -42.12
N SER A 84 -21.34 -20.05 -42.21
CA SER A 84 -20.25 -20.28 -43.15
C SER A 84 -19.03 -19.45 -42.73
N ASN A 85 -17.92 -19.57 -43.47
CA ASN A 85 -16.76 -18.70 -43.29
C ASN A 85 -17.16 -17.24 -43.54
N SER A 86 -16.81 -16.35 -42.60
CA SER A 86 -17.15 -14.93 -42.69
C SER A 86 -16.07 -14.05 -42.08
N ILE A 87 -16.05 -12.78 -42.52
CA ILE A 87 -15.20 -11.72 -41.99
C ILE A 87 -16.04 -10.47 -41.73
N LYS A 88 -15.53 -9.59 -40.89
CA LYS A 88 -16.00 -8.21 -40.77
C LYS A 88 -14.95 -7.29 -41.37
N ILE A 89 -15.37 -6.33 -42.20
CA ILE A 89 -14.44 -5.39 -42.84
C ILE A 89 -13.97 -4.34 -41.82
N ALA A 90 -12.67 -4.26 -41.56
CA ALA A 90 -12.06 -3.22 -40.73
C ALA A 90 -11.83 -1.93 -41.53
N SER A 91 -11.34 -2.08 -42.77
CA SER A 91 -11.16 -1.01 -43.74
C SER A 91 -11.08 -1.61 -45.15
N TYR A 92 -11.26 -0.76 -46.16
CA TYR A 92 -11.10 -1.14 -47.56
C TYR A 92 -10.41 -0.01 -48.32
N PHE A 93 -9.79 -0.37 -49.44
CA PHE A 93 -9.16 0.54 -50.39
C PHE A 93 -9.67 0.23 -51.79
N ASP A 94 -10.10 1.27 -52.51
CA ASP A 94 -10.47 1.17 -53.93
C ASP A 94 -9.20 1.20 -54.76
N ASN A 95 -8.96 0.15 -55.54
CA ASN A 95 -7.74 0.04 -56.35
C ASN A 95 -7.83 0.81 -57.67
N GLU A 96 -8.97 1.45 -57.97
CA GLU A 96 -9.25 2.17 -59.21
C GLU A 96 -9.21 1.29 -60.49
N ASP A 97 -9.12 -0.02 -60.33
CA ASP A 97 -9.13 -1.03 -61.40
C ASP A 97 -10.43 -1.85 -61.46
N GLY A 98 -11.41 -1.48 -60.61
CA GLY A 98 -12.66 -2.20 -60.43
C GLY A 98 -12.64 -3.22 -59.30
N THR A 99 -11.51 -3.41 -58.61
CA THR A 99 -11.39 -4.27 -57.43
C THR A 99 -11.21 -3.45 -56.15
N PHE A 100 -11.51 -4.07 -55.01
CA PHE A 100 -11.28 -3.47 -53.70
C PHE A 100 -10.37 -4.34 -52.85
N THR A 101 -9.28 -3.79 -52.32
CA THR A 101 -8.50 -4.46 -51.29
C THR A 101 -9.19 -4.27 -49.94
N VAL A 102 -9.61 -5.37 -49.32
CA VAL A 102 -10.32 -5.39 -48.04
C VAL A 102 -9.43 -5.94 -46.94
N TYR A 103 -9.37 -5.21 -45.83
CA TYR A 103 -8.68 -5.61 -44.63
C TYR A 103 -9.70 -6.14 -43.61
N PRO A 104 -9.67 -7.45 -43.30
CA PRO A 104 -10.56 -8.03 -42.30
C PRO A 104 -10.21 -7.57 -40.87
N ASP A 105 -11.22 -7.43 -40.02
CA ASP A 105 -11.13 -7.16 -38.58
C ASP A 105 -10.76 -8.47 -37.86
N LEU A 106 -9.51 -8.90 -38.02
CA LEU A 106 -8.95 -10.13 -37.45
C LEU A 106 -8.28 -9.86 -36.10
N ARG A 107 -8.34 -10.83 -35.19
CA ARG A 107 -7.56 -10.80 -33.95
C ARG A 107 -6.14 -11.30 -34.23
N GLU A 108 -5.23 -11.01 -33.32
CA GLU A 108 -3.87 -11.53 -33.40
C GLU A 108 -3.87 -13.06 -33.41
N GLY A 109 -3.32 -13.66 -34.47
CA GLY A 109 -3.29 -15.11 -34.69
C GLY A 109 -4.47 -15.68 -35.48
N ASP A 110 -5.52 -14.90 -35.74
CA ASP A 110 -6.58 -15.31 -36.67
C ASP A 110 -6.04 -15.30 -38.12
N ILE A 111 -6.54 -16.22 -38.94
CA ILE A 111 -6.27 -16.29 -40.37
C ILE A 111 -7.54 -15.88 -41.11
N ASN A 112 -7.41 -15.08 -42.16
CA ASN A 112 -8.52 -14.76 -43.05
C ASN A 112 -9.18 -16.07 -43.55
N PRO A 113 -10.45 -16.34 -43.18
CA PRO A 113 -11.12 -17.60 -43.49
C PRO A 113 -11.66 -17.68 -44.93
N LEU A 114 -11.56 -16.59 -45.69
CA LEU A 114 -11.95 -16.53 -47.10
C LEU A 114 -10.83 -17.06 -47.99
N ALA A 115 -11.21 -17.71 -49.08
CA ALA A 115 -10.30 -18.28 -50.06
C ALA A 115 -10.56 -17.71 -51.46
N GLU A 116 -9.63 -17.93 -52.39
CA GLU A 116 -9.80 -17.60 -53.79
C GLU A 116 -11.10 -18.22 -54.34
N ASN A 117 -11.80 -17.46 -55.18
CA ASN A 117 -13.05 -17.84 -55.85
C ASN A 117 -14.26 -18.04 -54.93
N ASP A 118 -14.18 -17.66 -53.65
CA ASP A 118 -15.36 -17.66 -52.79
C ASP A 118 -16.40 -16.67 -53.32
N LEU A 119 -17.65 -17.13 -53.40
CA LEU A 119 -18.82 -16.28 -53.64
C LEU A 119 -19.26 -15.68 -52.32
N LEU A 120 -19.30 -14.36 -52.23
CA LEU A 120 -19.43 -13.64 -50.98
C LEU A 120 -20.67 -12.74 -50.96
N MET A 121 -21.41 -12.80 -49.86
CA MET A 121 -22.56 -11.95 -49.61
C MET A 121 -22.22 -10.97 -48.49
N GLY A 122 -22.22 -9.68 -48.82
CA GLY A 122 -21.94 -8.58 -47.91
C GLY A 122 -23.22 -8.00 -47.32
N TYR A 123 -23.31 -7.99 -45.99
CA TYR A 123 -24.39 -7.40 -45.22
C TYR A 123 -23.89 -6.14 -44.52
N TYR A 124 -24.56 -5.02 -44.76
CA TYR A 124 -24.22 -3.75 -44.11
C TYR A 124 -25.45 -2.89 -43.86
N HIS A 125 -25.35 -2.09 -42.80
CA HIS A 125 -26.30 -1.00 -42.54
C HIS A 125 -25.99 0.15 -43.48
N ASN A 126 -26.88 0.44 -44.42
CA ASN A 126 -26.74 1.62 -45.27
C ASN A 126 -27.14 2.87 -44.47
N PRO A 127 -26.20 3.80 -44.16
CA PRO A 127 -26.48 4.98 -43.34
C PRO A 127 -27.52 5.93 -43.96
N ALA A 128 -27.76 5.83 -45.27
CA ALA A 128 -28.67 6.70 -46.01
C ALA A 128 -30.13 6.20 -46.06
N ASN A 129 -30.41 4.94 -45.67
CA ASN A 129 -31.74 4.34 -45.78
C ASN A 129 -32.34 4.07 -44.40
N GLY A 130 -33.18 5.00 -43.91
CA GLY A 130 -33.85 4.90 -42.60
C GLY A 130 -34.99 3.86 -42.50
N GLY A 131 -35.09 2.89 -43.42
CA GLY A 131 -36.21 1.94 -43.46
C GLY A 131 -35.89 0.52 -43.97
N VAL A 132 -34.71 0.28 -44.55
CA VAL A 132 -34.23 -1.07 -44.87
C VAL A 132 -33.00 -1.31 -44.02
N ILE A 133 -33.09 -2.25 -43.08
CA ILE A 133 -32.08 -2.44 -42.04
C ILE A 133 -30.74 -2.94 -42.65
N TYR A 134 -30.79 -3.69 -43.78
CA TYR A 134 -29.60 -4.14 -44.51
C TYR A 134 -29.70 -3.98 -46.02
N ALA A 135 -28.64 -3.49 -46.65
CA ALA A 135 -28.42 -3.71 -48.07
C ALA A 135 -27.49 -4.92 -48.24
N VAL A 136 -27.82 -5.76 -49.22
CA VAL A 136 -27.03 -6.95 -49.58
C VAL A 136 -26.21 -6.60 -50.80
N GLN A 137 -24.93 -6.95 -50.77
CA GLN A 137 -24.01 -6.80 -51.89
C GLN A 137 -23.36 -8.14 -52.21
N LYS A 138 -23.01 -8.34 -53.47
CA LYS A 138 -22.40 -9.58 -53.95
C LYS A 138 -20.96 -9.28 -54.37
N PHE A 139 -20.04 -10.13 -53.96
CA PHE A 139 -18.62 -10.02 -54.32
C PHE A 139 -18.07 -11.41 -54.65
N THR A 140 -17.03 -11.45 -55.45
CA THR A 140 -16.20 -12.63 -55.65
C THR A 140 -14.84 -12.38 -55.01
N ALA A 141 -14.37 -13.34 -54.21
CA ALA A 141 -13.08 -13.27 -53.57
C ALA A 141 -11.98 -13.62 -54.58
N VAL A 142 -11.01 -12.73 -54.71
CA VAL A 142 -9.79 -12.98 -55.47
C VAL A 142 -8.64 -13.05 -54.47
N SER A 143 -7.90 -14.15 -54.45
CA SER A 143 -6.70 -14.22 -53.64
C SER A 143 -5.69 -13.22 -54.18
N ASP A 144 -5.09 -12.44 -53.29
CA ASP A 144 -3.87 -11.69 -53.60
C ASP A 144 -2.68 -12.43 -52.97
N PRO A 145 -2.13 -13.46 -53.63
CA PRO A 145 -1.00 -14.23 -53.10
C PRO A 145 0.29 -13.40 -52.98
N SER A 146 0.29 -12.13 -53.43
CA SER A 146 1.45 -11.23 -53.36
C SER A 146 1.55 -10.43 -52.06
N ARG A 147 0.52 -10.45 -51.21
CA ARG A 147 0.46 -9.68 -49.95
C ARG A 147 0.34 -10.61 -48.74
N GLU A 148 1.36 -10.59 -47.87
CA GLU A 148 1.37 -11.35 -46.60
C GLU A 148 0.51 -10.69 -45.50
N ASP A 149 -0.27 -9.65 -45.82
CA ASP A 149 -1.03 -8.83 -44.86
C ASP A 149 -2.45 -9.34 -44.55
N GLN A 150 -2.76 -10.58 -44.97
CA GLN A 150 -4.07 -11.24 -44.86
C GLN A 150 -5.24 -10.46 -45.48
N SER A 151 -4.96 -9.42 -46.27
CA SER A 151 -5.96 -8.73 -47.06
C SER A 151 -6.52 -9.64 -48.16
N ILE A 152 -7.69 -9.30 -48.67
CA ILE A 152 -8.32 -10.01 -49.79
C ILE A 152 -8.82 -9.01 -50.82
N LEU A 153 -8.63 -9.34 -52.10
CA LEU A 153 -9.22 -8.57 -53.18
C LEU A 153 -10.67 -9.02 -53.35
N LEU A 154 -11.58 -8.05 -53.37
CA LEU A 154 -12.98 -8.28 -53.69
C LEU A 154 -13.26 -7.71 -55.07
N GLU A 155 -13.72 -8.58 -55.96
CA GLU A 155 -14.35 -8.17 -57.21
C GLU A 155 -15.84 -7.95 -56.96
N PRO A 156 -16.35 -6.73 -57.13
CA PRO A 156 -17.76 -6.43 -56.97
C PRO A 156 -18.59 -7.04 -58.10
N GLU A 157 -19.73 -7.61 -57.75
CA GLU A 157 -20.78 -7.90 -58.73
C GLU A 157 -21.66 -6.66 -58.92
N ASP A 158 -21.98 -6.34 -60.17
CA ASP A 158 -22.70 -5.12 -60.55
C ASP A 158 -22.02 -3.84 -59.99
N ASN A 159 -22.77 -2.99 -59.28
CA ASN A 159 -22.29 -1.73 -58.68
C ASN A 159 -21.99 -1.89 -57.18
N ALA A 160 -21.56 -3.08 -56.75
CA ALA A 160 -21.23 -3.33 -55.35
C ALA A 160 -19.97 -2.56 -54.90
N ILE A 161 -20.00 -2.04 -53.68
CA ILE A 161 -18.94 -1.32 -52.98
C ILE A 161 -18.87 -1.84 -51.53
N PRO A 162 -17.70 -2.32 -51.04
CA PRO A 162 -17.55 -2.73 -49.65
C PRO A 162 -17.67 -1.53 -48.69
N TYR A 163 -18.09 -1.79 -47.45
CA TYR A 163 -18.18 -0.76 -46.40
C TYR A 163 -17.48 -1.20 -45.13
N ARG A 164 -16.95 -0.23 -44.37
CA ARG A 164 -16.44 -0.48 -43.03
C ARG A 164 -17.54 -1.07 -42.15
N HIS A 165 -17.20 -2.12 -41.40
CA HIS A 165 -18.10 -2.92 -40.57
C HIS A 165 -19.13 -3.78 -41.33
N MET A 166 -19.07 -3.83 -42.67
CA MET A 166 -19.81 -4.84 -43.43
C MET A 166 -19.36 -6.24 -43.00
N ILE A 167 -20.32 -7.13 -42.80
CA ILE A 167 -20.06 -8.56 -42.59
C ILE A 167 -20.15 -9.23 -43.94
N VAL A 168 -19.07 -9.89 -44.35
CA VAL A 168 -19.00 -10.61 -45.61
C VAL A 168 -18.92 -12.09 -45.30
N VAL A 169 -19.81 -12.88 -45.88
CA VAL A 169 -19.94 -14.32 -45.62
C VAL A 169 -19.91 -15.10 -46.92
N ARG A 170 -19.21 -16.24 -46.92
CA ARG A 170 -19.14 -17.16 -48.05
C ARG A 170 -20.46 -17.90 -48.22
N VAL A 171 -21.00 -17.86 -49.43
CA VAL A 171 -22.22 -18.57 -49.85
C VAL A 171 -21.97 -19.57 -50.98
N GLY A 172 -20.73 -19.73 -51.42
CA GLY A 172 -20.32 -20.70 -52.43
C GLY A 172 -18.87 -20.52 -52.82
N ASN A 173 -18.41 -21.27 -53.82
CA ASN A 173 -17.10 -21.10 -54.44
C ASN A 173 -17.15 -21.56 -55.90
N LEU A 174 -16.52 -20.81 -56.82
CA LEU A 174 -16.60 -21.12 -58.25
C LEU A 174 -15.94 -22.45 -58.65
N ILE A 175 -15.03 -22.98 -57.82
CA ILE A 175 -14.19 -24.15 -58.18
C ILE A 175 -14.15 -25.19 -57.07
N ASP A 176 -13.94 -24.78 -55.81
CA ASP A 176 -13.75 -25.69 -54.68
C ASP A 176 -15.09 -26.24 -54.17
N GLU A 177 -15.40 -27.50 -54.55
CA GLU A 177 -16.63 -28.20 -54.18
C GLU A 177 -16.86 -28.26 -52.66
N ASP A 178 -15.81 -28.37 -51.84
CA ASP A 178 -15.94 -28.44 -50.36
C ASP A 178 -16.42 -27.09 -49.76
N ARG A 179 -16.34 -26.01 -50.55
CA ARG A 179 -16.73 -24.65 -50.16
C ARG A 179 -18.04 -24.19 -50.79
N GLN A 180 -18.70 -25.06 -51.56
CA GLN A 180 -19.95 -24.78 -52.26
C GLN A 180 -21.22 -24.99 -51.42
N SER A 181 -21.08 -25.39 -50.15
CA SER A 181 -22.20 -25.61 -49.24
C SER A 181 -22.22 -24.57 -48.11
N PHE A 182 -23.43 -24.20 -47.67
CA PHE A 182 -23.65 -23.32 -46.52
C PHE A 182 -25.03 -23.53 -45.91
N ILE A 183 -25.23 -23.07 -44.68
CA ILE A 183 -26.53 -23.09 -44.00
C ILE A 183 -27.04 -21.66 -43.85
N ARG A 184 -28.32 -21.44 -44.14
CA ARG A 184 -28.99 -20.15 -43.98
C ARG A 184 -30.21 -20.30 -43.10
N ILE A 185 -30.27 -19.55 -42.00
CA ILE A 185 -31.43 -19.44 -41.12
C ILE A 185 -32.10 -18.11 -41.39
N SER A 186 -33.38 -18.13 -41.74
CA SER A 186 -34.13 -16.94 -42.15
C SER A 186 -35.38 -16.82 -41.29
N SER A 187 -35.45 -15.77 -40.46
CA SER A 187 -36.69 -15.45 -39.73
C SER A 187 -37.75 -14.88 -40.68
N ARG A 188 -37.33 -14.29 -41.80
CA ARG A 188 -38.25 -13.79 -42.85
C ARG A 188 -39.07 -14.90 -43.50
N THR A 189 -38.48 -16.08 -43.67
CA THR A 189 -39.16 -17.25 -44.25
C THR A 189 -39.50 -18.31 -43.20
N ASN A 190 -39.19 -18.06 -41.93
CA ASN A 190 -39.29 -19.01 -40.82
C ASN A 190 -38.70 -20.39 -41.13
N CYS A 191 -37.58 -20.41 -41.85
CA CYS A 191 -36.95 -21.63 -42.36
C CYS A 191 -35.43 -21.61 -42.23
N GLN A 192 -34.86 -22.80 -42.03
CA GLN A 192 -33.44 -23.09 -42.16
C GLN A 192 -33.21 -23.82 -43.48
N TYR A 193 -32.28 -23.36 -44.30
CA TYR A 193 -31.96 -23.91 -45.62
C TYR A 193 -30.54 -24.47 -45.59
N PHE A 194 -30.39 -25.66 -46.16
CA PHE A 194 -29.10 -26.30 -46.40
C PHE A 194 -28.83 -26.24 -47.90
N TYR A 195 -27.91 -25.36 -48.29
CA TYR A 195 -27.48 -25.19 -49.68
C TYR A 195 -26.26 -26.05 -49.97
N ASP A 196 -26.16 -26.55 -51.20
CA ASP A 196 -25.05 -27.37 -51.67
C ASP A 196 -24.89 -27.25 -53.19
N GLY A 197 -23.64 -27.29 -53.67
CA GLY A 197 -23.30 -27.14 -55.09
C GLY A 197 -23.40 -25.71 -55.62
N ILE A 198 -23.12 -24.69 -54.80
CA ILE A 198 -23.19 -23.27 -55.17
C ILE A 198 -21.89 -22.83 -55.86
N ASP A 199 -21.80 -23.13 -57.15
CA ASP A 199 -20.64 -22.86 -58.03
C ASP A 199 -20.73 -21.51 -58.77
N SER A 200 -21.84 -20.79 -58.64
CA SER A 200 -22.12 -19.55 -59.36
C SER A 200 -23.27 -18.79 -58.71
N TRP A 201 -23.42 -17.50 -59.04
CA TRP A 201 -24.60 -16.73 -58.61
C TRP A 201 -25.91 -17.28 -59.19
N ALA A 202 -25.88 -17.90 -60.36
CA ALA A 202 -27.03 -18.60 -60.93
C ALA A 202 -27.40 -19.85 -60.10
N ALA A 203 -26.39 -20.60 -59.62
CA ALA A 203 -26.60 -21.74 -58.72
C ALA A 203 -27.13 -21.31 -57.34
N TYR A 204 -26.72 -20.15 -56.84
CA TYR A 204 -27.29 -19.56 -55.61
C TYR A 204 -28.79 -19.30 -55.74
N ASP A 205 -29.22 -18.79 -56.90
CA ASP A 205 -30.63 -18.53 -57.19
C ASP A 205 -31.39 -19.79 -57.70
N ASN A 206 -30.74 -20.95 -57.81
CA ASN A 206 -31.36 -22.20 -58.26
C ASN A 206 -31.93 -23.00 -57.07
N PRO A 207 -33.24 -23.31 -57.04
CA PRO A 207 -33.85 -24.06 -55.94
C PRO A 207 -33.37 -25.52 -55.83
N ASP A 208 -32.86 -26.12 -56.91
CA ASP A 208 -32.34 -27.51 -56.88
C ASP A 208 -31.07 -27.66 -56.02
N ASN A 209 -30.41 -26.54 -55.75
CA ASN A 209 -29.23 -26.45 -54.91
C ASN A 209 -29.60 -26.34 -53.42
N VAL A 210 -30.88 -26.21 -53.08
CA VAL A 210 -31.39 -26.38 -51.71
C VAL A 210 -31.66 -27.86 -51.45
N LYS A 211 -30.83 -28.48 -50.60
CA LYS A 211 -30.92 -29.92 -50.29
C LYS A 211 -31.88 -30.22 -49.15
N CYS A 212 -32.02 -29.30 -48.20
CA CYS A 212 -32.94 -29.45 -47.08
C CYS A 212 -33.50 -28.10 -46.65
N THR A 213 -34.75 -28.10 -46.20
CA THR A 213 -35.40 -26.93 -45.60
C THR A 213 -36.14 -27.37 -44.34
N LEU A 214 -35.88 -26.71 -43.20
CA LEU A 214 -36.53 -27.01 -41.93
C LEU A 214 -37.30 -25.76 -41.47
N GLY A 215 -38.64 -25.83 -41.43
CA GLY A 215 -39.46 -24.72 -40.93
C GLY A 215 -40.85 -24.61 -41.57
N HIS A 216 -41.57 -23.53 -41.23
CA HIS A 216 -42.91 -23.24 -41.74
C HIS A 216 -42.81 -22.30 -42.94
N ALA A 217 -42.75 -22.86 -44.14
CA ALA A 217 -42.74 -22.08 -45.37
C ALA A 217 -44.16 -21.56 -45.67
N ASP A 218 -44.43 -20.30 -45.31
CA ASP A 218 -45.63 -19.60 -45.78
C ASP A 218 -45.48 -19.26 -47.27
N ILE A 219 -46.45 -19.69 -48.08
CA ILE A 219 -46.48 -19.56 -49.56
C ILE A 219 -46.34 -18.09 -50.04
N GLY A 220 -46.56 -17.12 -49.14
CA GLY A 220 -46.43 -15.68 -49.43
C GLY A 220 -45.01 -15.12 -49.45
N LEU A 221 -44.00 -15.91 -49.07
CA LEU A 221 -42.60 -15.48 -48.91
C LEU A 221 -41.62 -16.23 -49.82
N ILE A 222 -42.15 -16.85 -50.88
CA ILE A 222 -41.34 -17.35 -52.00
C ILE A 222 -40.74 -16.12 -52.70
N PRO A 223 -39.41 -16.04 -52.89
CA PRO A 223 -38.77 -14.94 -53.63
C PRO A 223 -39.42 -14.75 -55.00
N ALA A 224 -39.54 -13.50 -55.46
CA ALA A 224 -40.24 -13.18 -56.71
C ALA A 224 -39.75 -13.96 -57.94
N TRP A 225 -38.48 -14.41 -57.94
CA TRP A 225 -37.87 -15.21 -59.01
C TRP A 225 -38.34 -16.66 -59.07
N ALA A 226 -38.79 -17.24 -57.95
CA ALA A 226 -39.27 -18.62 -57.93
C ALA A 226 -40.70 -18.75 -58.50
N LYS A 227 -41.42 -17.64 -58.65
CA LYS A 227 -42.82 -17.60 -59.14
C LYS A 227 -42.99 -18.21 -60.54
N ASP A 228 -41.99 -18.10 -61.39
CA ASP A 228 -42.02 -18.62 -62.77
C ASP A 228 -41.67 -20.12 -62.85
N ALA A 229 -40.90 -20.64 -61.89
CA ALA A 229 -40.56 -22.06 -61.79
C ALA A 229 -41.68 -22.92 -61.19
N VAL A 230 -42.57 -22.35 -60.36
CA VAL A 230 -43.59 -23.15 -59.64
C VAL A 230 -44.88 -23.41 -60.41
N GLY A 231 -45.15 -22.70 -61.52
CA GLY A 231 -46.39 -22.85 -62.27
C GLY A 231 -47.66 -22.82 -61.39
N SER A 232 -48.79 -23.26 -61.93
CA SER A 232 -50.10 -23.24 -61.24
C SER A 232 -50.30 -24.36 -60.20
N VAL A 233 -49.23 -24.91 -59.61
CA VAL A 233 -49.34 -26.09 -58.74
C VAL A 233 -49.72 -25.68 -57.30
N ARG A 234 -50.98 -25.93 -56.95
CA ARG A 234 -51.50 -25.82 -55.59
C ARG A 234 -51.05 -27.04 -54.77
N ARG A 235 -50.25 -26.77 -53.72
CA ARG A 235 -49.86 -27.66 -52.61
C ARG A 235 -48.69 -28.60 -52.92
N TRP A 236 -47.62 -28.44 -52.16
CA TRP A 236 -46.60 -29.48 -51.97
C TRP A 236 -47.12 -30.46 -50.92
N PHE A 237 -47.12 -31.75 -51.25
CA PHE A 237 -47.41 -32.82 -50.29
C PHE A 237 -46.07 -33.35 -49.76
N GLY A 238 -45.73 -32.97 -48.53
CA GLY A 238 -44.79 -33.69 -47.67
C GLY A 238 -45.53 -34.07 -46.40
N LEU A 239 -45.33 -35.29 -45.89
CA LEU A 239 -45.95 -35.72 -44.63
C LEU A 239 -45.48 -34.81 -43.50
N ILE A 240 -46.41 -34.06 -42.91
CA ILE A 240 -46.18 -33.20 -41.75
C ILE A 240 -46.48 -34.03 -40.50
N ALA A 241 -45.42 -34.46 -39.82
CA ALA A 241 -45.42 -34.68 -38.38
C ALA A 241 -44.01 -34.31 -37.88
N ASP A 242 -43.93 -33.20 -37.14
CA ASP A 242 -42.75 -32.73 -36.40
C ASP A 242 -41.39 -32.68 -37.16
N GLY A 243 -41.39 -32.00 -38.30
CA GLY A 243 -40.28 -31.09 -38.64
C GLY A 243 -38.93 -31.68 -39.06
N VAL A 244 -38.88 -32.83 -39.76
CA VAL A 244 -37.65 -33.30 -40.40
C VAL A 244 -37.92 -33.66 -41.87
N ILE A 245 -37.29 -32.93 -42.80
CA ILE A 245 -37.18 -33.35 -44.21
C ILE A 245 -35.95 -34.27 -44.32
N ILE A 246 -36.18 -35.57 -44.47
CA ILE A 246 -35.11 -36.50 -44.89
C ILE A 246 -35.24 -36.67 -46.40
N ARG A 247 -34.29 -36.11 -47.17
CA ARG A 247 -34.09 -36.54 -48.56
C ARG A 247 -33.32 -37.85 -48.54
N GLY A 248 -33.98 -38.93 -48.95
CA GLY A 248 -33.40 -40.26 -49.16
C GLY A 248 -34.43 -41.17 -49.81
N THR A 249 -33.98 -42.14 -50.61
CA THR A 249 -34.84 -43.21 -51.14
C THR A 249 -35.29 -44.08 -49.96
N PHE A 250 -36.56 -43.98 -49.57
CA PHE A 250 -37.12 -44.87 -48.55
C PHE A 250 -37.34 -46.24 -49.17
N ILE A 251 -36.47 -47.18 -48.82
CA ILE A 251 -36.56 -48.57 -49.22
C ILE A 251 -37.35 -49.31 -48.14
N LEU A 252 -38.49 -49.91 -48.52
CA LEU A 252 -39.27 -50.78 -47.64
C LEU A 252 -38.43 -52.03 -47.30
N HIS A 253 -38.72 -52.75 -46.21
CA HIS A 253 -38.00 -53.97 -45.81
C HIS A 253 -37.92 -55.09 -46.88
N ASN A 254 -38.58 -54.91 -48.03
CA ASN A 254 -38.59 -55.78 -49.20
C ASN A 254 -37.71 -55.28 -50.37
N ASP A 255 -36.84 -54.28 -50.13
CA ASP A 255 -35.94 -53.68 -51.12
C ASP A 255 -36.63 -52.95 -52.30
N LYS A 256 -37.89 -52.53 -52.14
CA LYS A 256 -38.65 -51.77 -53.14
C LYS A 256 -38.94 -50.32 -52.72
N THR A 257 -39.19 -49.45 -53.69
CA THR A 257 -39.64 -48.08 -53.43
C THR A 257 -41.13 -48.05 -53.08
N ILE A 258 -41.58 -46.98 -52.40
CA ILE A 258 -43.00 -46.75 -52.14
C ILE A 258 -43.78 -46.58 -53.46
N GLU A 259 -43.17 -45.99 -54.48
CA GLU A 259 -43.77 -45.91 -55.82
C GLU A 259 -44.00 -47.29 -56.45
N ASP A 260 -43.06 -48.24 -56.31
CA ASP A 260 -43.20 -49.61 -56.84
C ASP A 260 -44.35 -50.38 -56.18
N GLU A 261 -44.60 -50.17 -54.89
CA GLU A 261 -45.65 -50.86 -54.13
C GLU A 261 -47.05 -50.27 -54.43
N LEU A 262 -47.13 -48.98 -54.78
CA LEU A 262 -48.40 -48.28 -55.03
C LEU A 262 -48.80 -48.21 -56.52
N ASN A 263 -47.87 -48.42 -57.45
CA ASN A 263 -48.08 -48.27 -58.90
C ASN A 263 -49.13 -49.20 -59.54
N ASN A 264 -49.66 -50.18 -58.80
CA ASN A 264 -50.74 -51.06 -59.29
C ASN A 264 -52.10 -50.85 -58.62
N ARG A 265 -52.18 -50.06 -57.54
CA ARG A 265 -53.45 -49.78 -56.82
C ARG A 265 -54.24 -48.65 -57.44
N GLU A 266 -53.59 -47.68 -58.09
CA GLU A 266 -54.29 -46.59 -58.79
C GLU A 266 -55.08 -47.11 -60.02
N THR A 267 -54.51 -48.05 -60.77
CA THR A 267 -55.15 -48.70 -61.93
C THR A 267 -56.38 -49.52 -61.53
N GLN A 268 -56.34 -50.16 -60.35
CA GLN A 268 -57.46 -50.93 -59.80
C GLN A 268 -58.63 -50.02 -59.40
N ILE A 269 -58.34 -48.88 -58.76
CA ILE A 269 -59.36 -47.91 -58.31
C ILE A 269 -59.95 -47.11 -59.50
N ARG A 270 -59.17 -46.87 -60.56
CA ARG A 270 -59.67 -46.26 -61.81
C ARG A 270 -60.47 -47.26 -62.67
N GLY A 271 -60.19 -48.55 -62.58
CA GLY A 271 -60.94 -49.61 -63.28
C GLY A 271 -62.34 -49.88 -62.72
N ASP A 272 -62.57 -49.53 -61.45
CA ASP A 272 -63.86 -49.71 -60.75
C ASP A 272 -64.89 -48.59 -61.08
N PHE A 273 -64.52 -47.57 -61.85
CA PHE A 273 -65.42 -46.51 -62.35
C PHE A 273 -65.39 -46.41 -63.87
N GLU A 274 -66.42 -46.92 -64.53
CA GLU A 274 -66.61 -46.74 -65.96
C GLU A 274 -67.96 -46.05 -66.27
N ILE A 275 -67.87 -44.83 -66.81
CA ILE A 275 -68.98 -44.15 -67.48
C ILE A 275 -68.89 -44.55 -68.96
N ARG A 276 -69.83 -45.33 -69.47
CA ARG A 276 -70.03 -45.57 -70.91
C ARG A 276 -71.32 -44.91 -71.37
N GLU A 277 -71.19 -43.74 -72.00
CA GLU A 277 -72.09 -43.36 -73.09
C GLU A 277 -71.89 -44.39 -74.23
N ASP A 278 -72.95 -44.71 -74.97
CA ASP A 278 -73.02 -45.62 -76.13
C ASP A 278 -73.48 -47.07 -75.82
N GLY A 279 -74.81 -47.30 -75.82
CA GLY A 279 -75.35 -48.68 -75.76
C GLY A 279 -76.87 -48.87 -75.74
N ILE A 280 -77.66 -47.88 -76.19
CA ILE A 280 -79.12 -47.79 -76.01
C ILE A 280 -79.93 -48.66 -77.01
N THR A 281 -79.59 -49.93 -77.26
CA THR A 281 -80.52 -50.74 -78.10
C THR A 281 -80.51 -52.25 -77.89
N GLY A 282 -79.52 -52.83 -77.19
CA GLY A 282 -79.49 -54.27 -76.91
C GLY A 282 -80.07 -54.71 -75.55
N LYS A 283 -80.02 -53.85 -74.52
CA LYS A 283 -80.30 -54.24 -73.13
C LYS A 283 -81.80 -54.34 -72.76
N TRP A 284 -82.72 -53.87 -73.61
CA TRP A 284 -84.16 -53.88 -73.28
C TRP A 284 -84.82 -55.27 -73.36
N GLN A 285 -84.25 -56.22 -74.12
CA GLN A 285 -84.80 -57.59 -74.19
C GLN A 285 -84.33 -58.51 -73.04
N GLU A 286 -83.17 -58.25 -72.43
CA GLU A 286 -82.72 -58.97 -71.22
C GLU A 286 -83.46 -58.54 -69.96
N VAL A 287 -83.87 -57.26 -69.86
CA VAL A 287 -84.64 -56.75 -68.72
C VAL A 287 -86.04 -57.38 -68.63
N ILE A 288 -86.66 -57.70 -69.77
CA ILE A 288 -87.95 -58.42 -69.82
C ILE A 288 -87.80 -59.87 -69.32
N LYS A 289 -86.65 -60.50 -69.55
CA LYS A 289 -86.34 -61.86 -69.06
C LYS A 289 -86.07 -61.87 -67.55
N TYR A 290 -85.25 -60.94 -67.05
CA TYR A 290 -84.96 -60.80 -65.63
C TYR A 290 -86.19 -60.43 -64.78
N ALA A 291 -87.11 -59.62 -65.29
CA ALA A 291 -88.36 -59.30 -64.60
C ALA A 291 -89.31 -60.51 -64.48
N LYS A 292 -89.21 -61.47 -65.40
CA LYS A 292 -90.02 -62.71 -65.39
C LYS A 292 -89.46 -63.74 -64.41
N ASP A 293 -88.13 -63.92 -64.39
CA ASP A 293 -87.44 -64.82 -63.47
C ASP A 293 -87.52 -64.33 -62.00
N ALA A 294 -87.60 -63.01 -61.78
CA ALA A 294 -87.83 -62.40 -60.46
C ALA A 294 -89.29 -62.55 -59.98
N SER A 295 -90.27 -62.59 -60.89
CA SER A 295 -91.69 -62.83 -60.58
C SER A 295 -91.96 -64.28 -60.16
N ASP A 296 -91.27 -65.25 -60.79
CA ASP A 296 -91.45 -66.67 -60.51
C ASP A 296 -90.74 -67.10 -59.20
N SER A 297 -89.76 -66.32 -58.73
CA SER A 297 -89.00 -66.57 -57.49
C SER A 297 -89.66 -66.03 -56.20
N ALA A 298 -90.77 -65.29 -56.31
CA ALA A 298 -91.51 -64.76 -55.15
C ALA A 298 -92.47 -65.77 -54.48
N GLY A 299 -92.61 -66.99 -55.04
CA GLY A 299 -93.55 -68.01 -54.59
C GLY A 299 -93.06 -68.98 -53.49
N ALA A 300 -91.82 -68.89 -53.01
CA ALA A 300 -91.21 -69.92 -52.15
C ALA A 300 -90.70 -69.40 -50.78
N ALA A 301 -91.41 -68.47 -50.14
CA ALA A 301 -91.12 -68.03 -48.77
C ALA A 301 -91.89 -68.86 -47.72
N ALA A 302 -91.43 -70.08 -47.43
CA ALA A 302 -91.93 -70.91 -46.32
C ALA A 302 -90.88 -71.90 -45.76
N GLY A 303 -89.66 -71.45 -45.44
CA GLY A 303 -88.60 -72.36 -44.99
C GLY A 303 -87.45 -71.81 -44.12
N SER A 304 -87.50 -70.59 -43.61
CA SER A 304 -86.37 -69.97 -42.91
C SER A 304 -86.56 -69.85 -41.40
N ALA A 305 -86.55 -70.99 -40.69
CA ALA A 305 -86.44 -71.05 -39.23
C ALA A 305 -85.24 -71.90 -38.72
N GLY A 306 -84.58 -72.69 -39.58
CA GLY A 306 -83.41 -73.50 -39.19
C GLY A 306 -82.07 -72.76 -39.27
N VAL A 307 -81.91 -71.89 -40.28
CA VAL A 307 -80.61 -71.27 -40.60
C VAL A 307 -80.24 -70.14 -39.62
N ALA A 308 -81.23 -69.45 -39.02
CA ALA A 308 -80.98 -68.39 -38.04
C ALA A 308 -80.40 -68.91 -36.72
N GLY A 309 -80.71 -70.15 -36.31
CA GLY A 309 -80.20 -70.75 -35.07
C GLY A 309 -78.75 -71.20 -35.14
N GLU A 310 -78.26 -71.62 -36.32
CA GLU A 310 -76.85 -71.98 -36.51
C GLU A 310 -75.95 -70.74 -36.55
N TYR A 311 -76.39 -69.65 -37.18
CA TYR A 311 -75.64 -68.39 -37.18
C TYR A 311 -75.53 -67.77 -35.76
N GLU A 312 -76.57 -67.84 -34.92
CA GLU A 312 -76.47 -67.34 -33.54
C GLU A 312 -75.43 -68.14 -32.72
N LYS A 313 -75.38 -69.46 -32.90
CA LYS A 313 -74.43 -70.33 -32.20
C LYS A 313 -72.98 -70.03 -32.61
N SER A 314 -72.69 -69.92 -33.91
CA SER A 314 -71.34 -69.58 -34.39
C SER A 314 -70.90 -68.18 -33.95
N VAL A 315 -71.81 -67.20 -33.89
CA VAL A 315 -71.50 -65.86 -33.39
C VAL A 315 -71.15 -65.88 -31.89
N ARG A 316 -71.84 -66.68 -31.07
CA ARG A 316 -71.51 -66.84 -29.64
C ARG A 316 -70.17 -67.57 -29.42
N GLU A 317 -69.86 -68.57 -30.23
CA GLU A 317 -68.58 -69.29 -30.18
C GLU A 317 -67.42 -68.35 -30.56
N LEU A 318 -67.53 -67.62 -31.69
CA LEU A 318 -66.54 -66.62 -32.10
C LEU A 318 -66.36 -65.49 -31.09
N SER A 319 -67.45 -64.99 -30.49
CA SER A 319 -67.37 -63.97 -29.45
C SER A 319 -66.68 -64.48 -28.17
N SER A 320 -66.82 -65.77 -27.85
CA SER A 320 -66.17 -66.38 -26.69
C SER A 320 -64.68 -66.59 -26.94
N GLU A 321 -64.29 -67.07 -28.13
CA GLU A 321 -62.89 -67.17 -28.55
C GLU A 321 -62.20 -65.81 -28.59
N PHE A 322 -62.89 -64.77 -29.09
CA PHE A 322 -62.37 -63.41 -29.09
C PHE A 322 -62.07 -62.89 -27.67
N ASN A 323 -62.98 -63.11 -26.71
CA ASN A 323 -62.78 -62.68 -25.32
C ASN A 323 -61.64 -63.45 -24.62
N VAL A 324 -61.48 -64.75 -24.88
CA VAL A 324 -60.36 -65.54 -24.34
C VAL A 324 -59.02 -65.06 -24.91
N ASN A 325 -58.95 -64.79 -26.22
CA ASN A 325 -57.74 -64.26 -26.86
C ASN A 325 -57.39 -62.85 -26.37
N TYR A 326 -58.38 -61.97 -26.17
CA TYR A 326 -58.15 -60.65 -25.58
C TYR A 326 -57.56 -60.74 -24.17
N GLY A 327 -58.13 -61.60 -23.31
CA GLY A 327 -57.63 -61.80 -21.94
C GLY A 327 -56.19 -62.32 -21.91
N LYS A 328 -55.86 -63.27 -22.79
CA LYS A 328 -54.50 -63.82 -22.92
C LYS A 328 -53.50 -62.77 -23.43
N LEU A 329 -53.85 -62.04 -24.48
CA LEU A 329 -52.99 -61.00 -25.06
C LEU A 329 -52.74 -59.86 -24.06
N SER A 330 -53.77 -59.43 -23.33
CA SER A 330 -53.65 -58.41 -22.29
C SER A 330 -52.76 -58.86 -21.13
N ALA A 331 -52.85 -60.14 -20.72
CA ALA A 331 -52.00 -60.71 -19.67
C ALA A 331 -50.53 -60.80 -20.12
N GLU A 332 -50.28 -61.33 -21.33
CA GLU A 332 -48.93 -61.43 -21.91
C GLU A 332 -48.29 -60.05 -22.11
N PHE A 333 -49.06 -59.05 -22.56
CA PHE A 333 -48.58 -57.67 -22.66
C PHE A 333 -48.21 -57.10 -21.29
N THR A 334 -49.08 -57.27 -20.28
CA THR A 334 -48.83 -56.76 -18.93
C THR A 334 -47.62 -57.42 -18.28
N GLU A 335 -47.46 -58.74 -18.43
CA GLU A 335 -46.30 -59.47 -17.94
C GLU A 335 -45.01 -58.99 -18.62
N LYS A 336 -45.01 -58.85 -19.95
CA LYS A 336 -43.86 -58.36 -20.70
C LYS A 336 -43.47 -56.94 -20.31
N VAL A 337 -44.44 -56.03 -20.22
CA VAL A 337 -44.20 -54.63 -19.78
C VAL A 337 -43.65 -54.60 -18.36
N THR A 338 -44.23 -55.38 -17.44
CA THR A 338 -43.76 -55.42 -16.04
C THR A 338 -42.33 -55.93 -15.95
N LYS A 339 -42.01 -56.98 -16.70
CA LYS A 339 -40.66 -57.55 -16.74
C LYS A 339 -39.65 -56.57 -17.34
N GLU A 340 -39.91 -56.03 -18.53
CA GLU A 340 -38.98 -55.10 -19.19
C GLU A 340 -38.81 -53.80 -18.40
N THR A 341 -39.86 -53.32 -17.72
CA THR A 341 -39.77 -52.17 -16.80
C THR A 341 -38.91 -52.50 -15.59
N GLY A 342 -39.09 -53.69 -14.99
CA GLY A 342 -38.28 -54.16 -13.86
C GLY A 342 -36.80 -54.32 -14.21
N ASP A 343 -36.51 -54.95 -15.35
CA ASP A 343 -35.14 -55.14 -15.86
C ASP A 343 -34.48 -53.78 -16.15
N SER A 344 -35.20 -52.85 -16.78
CA SER A 344 -34.72 -51.49 -17.05
C SER A 344 -34.45 -50.70 -15.76
N LEU A 345 -35.35 -50.78 -14.77
CA LEU A 345 -35.18 -50.11 -13.49
C LEU A 345 -33.96 -50.66 -12.72
N GLY A 346 -33.75 -51.98 -12.77
CA GLY A 346 -32.56 -52.62 -12.20
C GLY A 346 -31.27 -52.11 -12.86
N ALA A 347 -31.23 -52.07 -14.19
CA ALA A 347 -30.08 -51.55 -14.94
C ALA A 347 -29.79 -50.07 -14.64
N ILE A 348 -30.83 -49.23 -14.57
CA ILE A 348 -30.71 -47.81 -14.20
C ILE A 348 -30.16 -47.66 -12.77
N THR A 349 -30.65 -48.46 -11.83
CA THR A 349 -30.20 -48.42 -10.43
C THR A 349 -28.72 -48.78 -10.34
N SER A 350 -28.29 -49.88 -10.96
CA SER A 350 -26.88 -50.27 -10.97
C SER A 350 -25.97 -49.25 -11.67
N ALA A 351 -26.41 -48.67 -12.78
CA ALA A 351 -25.66 -47.61 -13.46
C ALA A 351 -25.53 -46.35 -12.58
N THR A 352 -26.60 -45.99 -11.86
CA THR A 352 -26.62 -44.85 -10.93
C THR A 352 -25.66 -45.07 -9.75
N GLU A 353 -25.65 -46.27 -9.18
CA GLU A 353 -24.73 -46.64 -8.09
C GLU A 353 -23.27 -46.61 -8.54
N GLN A 354 -22.96 -47.15 -9.73
CA GLN A 354 -21.61 -47.09 -10.29
C GLN A 354 -21.16 -45.66 -10.59
N ALA A 355 -22.03 -44.84 -11.20
CA ALA A 355 -21.75 -43.43 -11.47
C ALA A 355 -21.52 -42.65 -10.16
N THR A 356 -22.34 -42.90 -9.13
CA THR A 356 -22.19 -42.28 -7.81
C THR A 356 -20.87 -42.66 -7.15
N GLY A 357 -20.51 -43.96 -7.16
CA GLY A 357 -19.23 -44.42 -6.61
C GLY A 357 -18.02 -43.83 -7.33
N THR A 358 -18.08 -43.74 -8.66
CA THR A 358 -17.01 -43.14 -9.47
C THR A 358 -16.85 -41.64 -9.21
N LEU A 359 -17.97 -40.91 -9.10
CA LEU A 359 -17.96 -39.49 -8.75
C LEU A 359 -17.40 -39.26 -7.34
N GLN A 360 -17.76 -40.10 -6.36
CA GLN A 360 -17.22 -40.02 -5.00
C GLN A 360 -15.71 -40.27 -4.94
N LEU A 361 -15.22 -41.28 -5.68
CA LEU A 361 -13.78 -41.54 -5.81
C LEU A 361 -13.05 -40.36 -6.44
N THR A 362 -13.57 -39.85 -7.56
CA THR A 362 -13.00 -38.69 -8.25
C THR A 362 -12.98 -37.44 -7.36
N ALA A 363 -14.04 -37.20 -6.61
CA ALA A 363 -14.10 -36.08 -5.66
C ALA A 363 -13.08 -36.25 -4.53
N LYS A 364 -12.88 -37.47 -4.02
CA LYS A 364 -11.87 -37.76 -3.00
C LYS A 364 -10.45 -37.54 -3.53
N ASP A 365 -10.16 -38.02 -4.74
CA ASP A 365 -8.85 -37.84 -5.38
C ASP A 365 -8.57 -36.37 -5.68
N PHE A 366 -9.60 -35.61 -6.10
CA PHE A 366 -9.50 -34.17 -6.28
C PHE A 366 -9.18 -33.45 -4.96
N VAL A 367 -9.86 -33.79 -3.87
CA VAL A 367 -9.61 -33.19 -2.55
C VAL A 367 -8.19 -33.50 -2.07
N LEU A 368 -7.70 -34.73 -2.26
CA LEU A 368 -6.33 -35.11 -1.93
C LEU A 368 -5.31 -34.31 -2.75
N ALA A 369 -5.44 -34.29 -4.08
CA ALA A 369 -4.55 -33.55 -4.97
C ALA A 369 -4.57 -32.03 -4.68
N PHE A 370 -5.74 -31.47 -4.37
CA PHE A 370 -5.88 -30.07 -3.99
C PHE A 370 -5.19 -29.78 -2.64
N THR A 371 -5.35 -30.67 -1.66
CA THR A 371 -4.71 -30.52 -0.34
C THR A 371 -3.19 -30.58 -0.47
N ASP A 372 -2.66 -31.57 -1.20
CA ASP A 372 -1.21 -31.71 -1.46
C ASP A 372 -0.64 -30.48 -2.18
N LEU A 373 -1.38 -29.94 -3.17
CA LEU A 373 -0.98 -28.72 -3.87
C LEU A 373 -0.93 -27.52 -2.93
N VAL A 374 -1.94 -27.36 -2.07
CA VAL A 374 -1.99 -26.27 -1.08
C VAL A 374 -0.85 -26.38 -0.08
N GLU A 375 -0.58 -27.56 0.45
CA GLU A 375 0.53 -27.79 1.39
C GLU A 375 1.88 -27.50 0.73
N THR A 376 2.11 -28.01 -0.48
CA THR A 376 3.34 -27.79 -1.24
C THR A 376 3.56 -26.30 -1.51
N LYS A 377 2.53 -25.61 -2.02
CA LYS A 377 2.63 -24.16 -2.31
C LYS A 377 2.78 -23.33 -1.04
N THR A 378 2.22 -23.77 0.08
CA THR A 378 2.41 -23.11 1.38
C THR A 378 3.85 -23.25 1.86
N GLN A 379 4.46 -24.44 1.72
CA GLN A 379 5.86 -24.67 2.08
C GLN A 379 6.82 -23.87 1.17
N GLU A 380 6.60 -23.89 -0.14
CA GLU A 380 7.39 -23.10 -1.10
C GLU A 380 7.32 -21.60 -0.78
N ALA A 381 6.11 -21.06 -0.57
CA ALA A 381 5.93 -19.65 -0.23
C ALA A 381 6.57 -19.29 1.11
N THR A 382 6.49 -20.19 2.11
CA THR A 382 7.15 -19.98 3.41
C THR A 382 8.66 -19.94 3.25
N GLY A 383 9.24 -20.87 2.48
CA GLY A 383 10.67 -20.88 2.19
C GLY A 383 11.15 -19.64 1.44
N GLU A 384 10.42 -19.21 0.41
CA GLU A 384 10.72 -17.97 -0.32
C GLU A 384 10.65 -16.73 0.57
N ILE A 385 9.66 -16.67 1.47
CA ILE A 385 9.53 -15.58 2.45
C ILE A 385 10.70 -15.59 3.43
N ASP A 386 11.06 -16.75 3.98
CA ASP A 386 12.17 -16.88 4.92
C ASP A 386 13.51 -16.49 4.27
N ASP A 387 13.76 -16.94 3.04
CA ASP A 387 14.93 -16.56 2.25
C ASP A 387 14.96 -15.05 1.97
N ALA A 388 13.83 -14.46 1.56
CA ALA A 388 13.71 -13.03 1.32
C ALA A 388 13.93 -12.21 2.60
N VAL A 389 13.40 -12.68 3.74
CA VAL A 389 13.59 -12.06 5.05
C VAL A 389 15.06 -12.09 5.46
N GLU A 390 15.75 -13.23 5.33
CA GLU A 390 17.18 -13.33 5.66
C GLU A 390 18.06 -12.52 4.69
N ILE A 391 17.74 -12.51 3.39
CA ILE A 391 18.42 -11.65 2.39
C ILE A 391 18.27 -10.18 2.78
N HIS A 392 17.03 -9.70 2.97
CA HIS A 392 16.81 -8.28 3.28
C HIS A 392 17.33 -7.88 4.65
N LYS A 393 17.32 -8.77 5.64
CA LYS A 393 17.96 -8.55 6.94
C LYS A 393 19.49 -8.46 6.79
N SER A 394 20.09 -9.31 5.97
CA SER A 394 21.53 -9.25 5.65
C SER A 394 21.89 -7.97 4.87
N GLU A 395 21.08 -7.57 3.89
CA GLU A 395 21.23 -6.32 3.15
C GLU A 395 21.08 -5.09 4.06
N LEU A 396 20.08 -5.11 4.94
CA LEU A 396 19.87 -4.05 5.93
C LEU A 396 21.06 -3.96 6.88
N ASN A 397 21.53 -5.10 7.40
CA ASN A 397 22.73 -5.15 8.24
C ASN A 397 23.96 -4.65 7.51
N ARG A 398 24.16 -5.04 6.24
CA ARG A 398 25.27 -4.56 5.41
C ARG A 398 25.16 -3.06 5.11
N THR A 399 23.95 -2.56 4.90
CA THR A 399 23.68 -1.13 4.70
C THR A 399 23.89 -0.34 5.98
N ALA A 400 23.43 -0.85 7.12
CA ALA A 400 23.64 -0.24 8.44
C ALA A 400 25.12 -0.24 8.82
N GLN A 401 25.83 -1.34 8.55
CA GLN A 401 27.28 -1.43 8.73
C GLN A 401 28.00 -0.47 7.78
N GLY A 402 27.63 -0.43 6.50
CA GLY A 402 28.19 0.52 5.53
C GLY A 402 27.92 1.97 5.88
N LEU A 403 26.73 2.30 6.40
CA LEU A 403 26.41 3.63 6.95
C LEU A 403 27.22 3.93 8.20
N THR A 404 27.39 2.97 9.09
CA THR A 404 28.18 3.12 10.31
C THR A 404 29.65 3.32 9.98
N ASP A 405 30.19 2.54 9.05
CA ASP A 405 31.58 2.62 8.61
C ASP A 405 31.80 3.90 7.82
N LYS A 406 30.88 4.29 6.93
CA LYS A 406 30.93 5.58 6.24
C LYS A 406 30.77 6.75 7.19
N PHE A 407 29.95 6.63 8.24
CA PHE A 407 29.83 7.65 9.28
C PHE A 407 31.12 7.74 10.10
N LYS A 408 31.70 6.59 10.50
CA LYS A 408 33.01 6.56 11.17
C LYS A 408 34.11 7.11 10.28
N GLU A 409 34.14 6.76 9.00
CA GLU A 409 35.07 7.28 8.00
C GLU A 409 34.86 8.78 7.84
N THR A 410 33.62 9.25 7.64
CA THR A 410 33.32 10.69 7.54
C THR A 410 33.66 11.43 8.83
N VAL A 411 33.46 10.83 10.01
CA VAL A 411 33.85 11.41 11.30
C VAL A 411 35.37 11.38 11.45
N THR A 412 36.06 10.33 11.00
CA THR A 412 37.53 10.20 11.07
C THR A 412 38.20 11.11 10.05
N ASP A 413 37.60 11.30 8.88
CA ASP A 413 38.02 12.19 7.81
C ASP A 413 37.69 13.63 8.20
N ALA A 414 36.52 13.90 8.78
CA ALA A 414 36.21 15.22 9.34
C ALA A 414 37.11 15.51 10.53
N GLU A 415 37.36 14.56 11.43
CA GLU A 415 38.34 14.69 12.51
C GLU A 415 39.73 14.86 11.93
N GLY A 416 40.10 14.15 10.87
CA GLY A 416 41.40 14.23 10.21
C GLY A 416 41.61 15.53 9.45
N ASP A 417 40.58 16.02 8.75
CA ASP A 417 40.53 17.28 8.03
C ASP A 417 40.43 18.44 9.02
N ILE A 418 39.64 18.32 10.10
CA ILE A 418 39.65 19.26 11.21
C ILE A 418 41.02 19.23 11.88
N ILE A 419 41.63 18.09 12.18
CA ILE A 419 42.97 17.97 12.76
C ILE A 419 44.05 18.46 11.80
N LYS A 420 43.82 18.41 10.48
CA LYS A 420 44.75 18.91 9.46
C LYS A 420 44.54 20.41 9.19
N GLU A 421 43.33 20.92 9.23
CA GLU A 421 42.94 22.33 9.09
C GLU A 421 43.32 23.09 10.36
N ILE A 422 42.87 22.60 11.53
CA ILE A 422 43.35 22.98 12.86
C ILE A 422 44.85 22.74 12.88
N GLY A 423 45.39 21.56 12.59
CA GLY A 423 46.83 21.31 12.63
C GLY A 423 47.66 22.21 11.72
N THR A 424 47.14 22.67 10.58
CA THR A 424 47.82 23.64 9.71
C THR A 424 47.69 25.08 10.27
N GLN A 425 46.54 25.45 10.83
CA GLN A 425 46.30 26.75 11.50
C GLN A 425 46.91 26.84 12.92
N VAL A 426 47.08 25.73 13.62
CA VAL A 426 47.53 25.52 15.00
C VAL A 426 49.00 25.10 15.02
N THR A 427 49.57 24.46 13.99
CA THR A 427 51.04 24.41 13.85
C THR A 427 51.59 25.79 13.49
N GLN A 428 50.79 26.65 12.88
CA GLN A 428 51.11 28.08 12.73
C GLN A 428 50.84 28.91 14.01
N ASN A 429 49.95 28.49 14.94
CA ASN A 429 49.53 29.30 16.11
C ASN A 429 49.77 28.71 17.52
N ALA A 430 50.06 27.42 17.73
CA ALA A 430 49.96 26.77 19.04
C ALA A 430 51.23 26.05 19.48
N ARG A 431 52.16 26.83 20.00
CA ARG A 431 52.83 26.41 21.25
C ARG A 431 52.29 27.16 22.47
N GLN A 432 51.48 28.19 22.26
CA GLN A 432 50.79 29.04 23.25
C GLN A 432 49.58 29.65 22.52
N TRP A 433 48.38 29.74 23.14
CA TRP A 433 47.28 30.52 22.57
C TRP A 433 46.98 31.72 23.47
N LYS A 434 47.16 32.90 22.88
CA LYS A 434 47.06 34.22 23.51
C LYS A 434 45.97 34.98 22.76
N VAL A 435 44.83 35.22 23.38
CA VAL A 435 43.78 36.05 22.78
C VAL A 435 43.92 37.45 23.36
N GLU A 436 44.45 38.37 22.56
CA GLU A 436 44.66 39.77 22.95
C GLU A 436 43.67 40.66 22.22
N VAL A 437 42.82 41.37 22.97
CA VAL A 437 42.03 42.46 22.42
C VAL A 437 42.93 43.67 22.34
N MET A 438 43.39 43.98 21.13
CA MET A 438 44.25 45.14 20.87
C MET A 438 43.38 46.40 20.72
N GLY A 439 43.79 47.48 21.37
CA GLY A 439 43.22 48.79 21.11
C GLY A 439 44.15 49.92 21.54
N GLU A 440 43.66 51.15 21.41
CA GLU A 440 44.39 52.34 21.81
C GLU A 440 44.27 52.53 23.33
N ASP A 441 45.41 52.72 24.00
CA ASP A 441 45.38 53.19 25.39
C ASP A 441 44.81 54.61 25.49
N LYS A 442 44.64 55.11 26.72
CA LYS A 442 44.16 56.48 26.99
C LYS A 442 44.98 57.61 26.33
N ASP A 443 46.18 57.27 25.83
CA ASP A 443 47.12 58.19 25.19
C ASP A 443 47.18 57.97 23.65
N GLY A 444 46.35 57.07 23.10
CA GLY A 444 46.21 56.84 21.66
C GLY A 444 47.22 55.88 21.04
N ASN A 445 47.91 55.04 21.84
CA ASN A 445 48.90 54.11 21.28
C ASN A 445 48.24 52.81 20.76
N PRO A 446 48.33 52.47 19.45
CA PRO A 446 47.52 51.42 18.83
C PRO A 446 47.99 49.98 19.08
N ASN A 447 48.73 49.71 20.16
CA ASN A 447 49.33 48.37 20.41
C ASN A 447 49.28 47.95 21.88
N THR A 448 48.24 48.36 22.61
CA THR A 448 48.10 48.02 24.02
C THR A 448 47.07 46.91 24.19
N ILE A 449 47.43 45.88 24.95
CA ILE A 449 46.56 44.73 25.25
C ILE A 449 45.50 45.22 26.24
N LEU A 450 44.26 45.35 25.79
CA LEU A 450 43.15 45.84 26.62
C LEU A 450 42.52 44.74 27.47
N ALA A 451 42.54 43.49 26.99
CA ALA A 451 42.14 42.31 27.72
C ALA A 451 42.84 41.08 27.13
N ALA A 452 43.29 40.16 27.98
CA ALA A 452 43.88 38.89 27.56
C ALA A 452 43.29 37.69 28.30
N ILE A 453 43.06 36.62 27.57
CA ILE A 453 42.76 35.29 28.12
C ILE A 453 43.91 34.37 27.73
N ASN A 454 44.60 33.86 28.75
CA ASN A 454 45.72 32.92 28.60
C ASN A 454 45.37 31.63 29.33
N ALA A 455 45.53 30.49 28.67
CA ALA A 455 45.35 29.18 29.28
C ALA A 455 46.57 28.30 29.06
N ASP A 456 47.09 27.75 30.15
CA ASP A 456 48.20 26.79 30.17
C ASP A 456 47.93 25.66 31.18
N GLU A 457 48.93 24.82 31.43
CA GLU A 457 48.84 23.68 32.35
C GLU A 457 48.52 24.08 33.81
N SER A 458 48.66 25.35 34.16
CA SER A 458 48.35 25.92 35.48
C SER A 458 46.93 26.49 35.61
N GLY A 459 46.18 26.59 34.51
CA GLY A 459 44.78 27.03 34.48
C GLY A 459 44.53 28.24 33.58
N ILE A 460 43.40 28.94 33.82
CA ILE A 460 42.94 30.09 33.02
C ILE A 460 43.25 31.39 33.76
N LYS A 461 44.05 32.27 33.13
CA LYS A 461 44.34 33.63 33.61
C LYS A 461 43.59 34.66 32.77
N ILE A 462 42.80 35.51 33.43
CA ILE A 462 42.06 36.62 32.83
C ILE A 462 42.62 37.93 33.37
N GLU A 463 43.16 38.79 32.51
CA GLU A 463 43.68 40.12 32.86
C GLU A 463 42.77 41.23 32.32
N GLY A 464 42.28 42.12 33.19
CA GLY A 464 41.44 43.27 32.84
C GLY A 464 40.96 44.06 34.07
N GLU A 465 40.53 45.32 33.88
CA GLU A 465 40.12 46.21 34.98
C GLU A 465 38.89 45.71 35.76
N ARG A 466 38.01 44.94 35.12
CA ARG A 466 36.81 44.36 35.73
C ARG A 466 36.51 42.97 35.18
N VAL A 467 36.33 42.01 36.08
CA VAL A 467 35.82 40.67 35.78
C VAL A 467 34.38 40.58 36.32
N GLN A 468 33.38 40.50 35.45
CA GLN A 468 31.98 40.28 35.85
C GLN A 468 31.65 38.79 35.79
N ILE A 469 31.38 38.19 36.95
CA ILE A 469 30.91 36.80 37.07
C ILE A 469 29.43 36.85 37.48
N SER A 470 28.55 36.23 36.69
CA SER A 470 27.12 36.15 36.99
C SER A 470 26.84 35.33 38.26
N GLY A 471 25.87 35.77 39.07
CA GLY A 471 25.72 35.40 40.48
C GLY A 471 25.58 33.91 40.82
N GLN A 472 25.15 33.05 39.90
CA GLN A 472 25.04 31.61 40.17
C GLN A 472 26.42 30.93 40.21
N LEU A 473 27.30 31.28 39.27
CA LEU A 473 28.62 30.67 39.12
C LEU A 473 29.57 31.07 40.26
N LEU A 474 29.46 32.32 40.74
CA LEU A 474 30.25 32.81 41.86
C LEU A 474 29.83 32.17 43.19
N VAL A 475 28.53 31.97 43.39
CA VAL A 475 28.00 31.28 44.58
C VAL A 475 28.45 29.82 44.60
N GLU A 476 28.38 29.13 43.46
CA GLU A 476 28.84 27.74 43.35
C GLU A 476 30.34 27.60 43.58
N ALA A 477 31.15 28.50 43.02
CA ALA A 477 32.60 28.52 43.25
C ALA A 477 32.95 28.75 44.74
N ILE A 478 32.28 29.69 45.41
CA ILE A 478 32.47 29.94 46.85
C ILE A 478 32.13 28.70 47.67
N MET A 479 30.98 28.07 47.39
CA MET A 479 30.48 26.95 48.18
C MET A 479 31.23 25.64 47.91
N THR A 480 31.85 25.49 46.74
CA THR A 480 32.54 24.26 46.34
C THR A 480 34.02 24.30 46.67
N THR A 481 34.71 25.40 46.38
CA THR A 481 36.19 25.47 46.46
C THR A 481 36.70 26.63 47.30
N GLY A 482 35.84 27.59 47.65
CA GLY A 482 36.27 28.86 48.26
C GLY A 482 36.89 29.83 47.25
N ILE A 483 37.20 31.04 47.72
CA ILE A 483 37.88 32.09 46.94
C ILE A 483 39.13 32.51 47.71
N ASN A 484 40.27 32.56 47.02
CA ASN A 484 41.49 33.19 47.53
C ASN A 484 41.87 34.35 46.62
N ILE A 485 41.81 35.57 47.15
CA ILE A 485 42.31 36.76 46.48
C ILE A 485 43.62 37.15 47.16
N ASP A 486 44.73 36.78 46.51
CA ASP A 486 46.10 37.21 46.86
C ASP A 486 46.48 36.94 48.33
N ASP A 487 45.96 35.86 48.92
CA ASP A 487 46.08 35.48 50.33
C ASP A 487 45.60 36.53 51.36
N LYS A 488 45.03 37.64 50.87
CA LYS A 488 44.56 38.78 51.66
C LYS A 488 43.09 38.64 52.03
N PHE A 489 42.26 38.16 51.09
CA PHE A 489 40.86 37.86 51.30
C PHE A 489 40.58 36.41 50.93
N ILE A 490 40.32 35.59 51.94
CA ILE A 490 40.09 34.16 51.78
C ILE A 490 38.69 33.83 52.29
N VAL A 491 37.87 33.27 51.42
CA VAL A 491 36.59 32.64 51.77
C VAL A 491 36.78 31.14 51.68
N SER A 492 36.79 30.46 52.82
CA SER A 492 36.84 28.99 52.89
C SER A 492 35.52 28.44 53.41
N VAL A 493 35.25 27.16 53.13
CA VAL A 493 34.10 26.44 53.69
C VAL A 493 34.59 25.56 54.83
N GLU A 494 34.18 25.89 56.05
CA GLU A 494 34.43 25.09 57.25
C GLU A 494 33.09 24.66 57.86
N ASN A 495 32.85 23.36 58.00
CA ASN A 495 31.61 22.80 58.56
C ASN A 495 30.32 23.31 57.87
N GLY A 496 30.35 23.46 56.54
CA GLY A 496 29.21 23.94 55.75
C GLY A 496 28.90 25.43 55.91
N LYS A 497 29.78 26.20 56.56
CA LYS A 497 29.67 27.66 56.71
C LYS A 497 30.83 28.35 56.02
N ALA A 498 30.54 29.47 55.36
CA ALA A 498 31.57 30.34 54.82
C ALA A 498 32.33 31.01 55.97
N LYS A 499 33.65 30.83 55.99
CA LYS A 499 34.58 31.51 56.89
C LYS A 499 35.38 32.51 56.07
N VAL A 500 35.27 33.77 56.45
CA VAL A 500 36.05 34.86 55.85
C VAL A 500 37.29 35.10 56.70
N THR A 501 38.46 34.98 56.10
CA THR A 501 39.74 35.36 56.71
C THR A 501 40.29 36.57 55.97
N MET A 502 40.47 37.68 56.69
CA MET A 502 41.10 38.90 56.20
C MET A 502 42.48 39.06 56.86
N LYS A 503 43.54 39.15 56.06
CA LYS A 503 44.90 39.45 56.53
C LYS A 503 45.20 40.94 56.31
N GLY A 504 44.48 41.80 57.00
CA GLY A 504 44.58 43.26 56.86
C GLY A 504 43.58 44.01 57.73
N GLU A 505 43.43 45.30 57.47
CA GLU A 505 42.48 46.18 58.15
C GLU A 505 41.10 46.14 57.50
N ILE A 506 40.05 46.35 58.30
CA ILE A 506 38.67 46.48 57.82
C ILE A 506 38.22 47.92 58.08
N TYR A 507 38.05 48.69 57.01
CA TYR A 507 37.46 50.03 57.05
C TYR A 507 35.98 49.95 56.67
N ALA A 508 35.11 50.43 57.55
CA ALA A 508 33.66 50.44 57.33
C ALA A 508 33.12 51.86 57.50
N ASP A 509 33.07 52.62 56.41
CA ASP A 509 32.55 54.01 56.41
C ASP A 509 31.02 54.06 56.56
N SER A 510 30.33 52.97 56.24
CA SER A 510 28.88 52.81 56.43
C SER A 510 28.49 51.34 56.53
N GLY A 511 27.37 51.03 57.19
CA GLY A 511 26.81 49.68 57.32
C GLY A 511 26.39 49.31 58.73
N THR A 512 25.83 48.11 58.90
CA THR A 512 25.47 47.57 60.22
C THR A 512 26.13 46.22 60.40
N PHE A 513 26.97 46.10 61.44
CA PHE A 513 27.43 44.80 61.93
C PHE A 513 26.39 44.24 62.90
N SER A 514 25.82 43.06 62.61
CA SER A 514 24.89 42.36 63.50
C SER A 514 25.47 41.02 63.96
N GLY A 515 25.39 40.71 65.25
CA GLY A 515 25.89 39.47 65.84
C GLY A 515 26.77 39.70 67.07
N PHE A 516 27.45 38.64 67.53
CA PHE A 516 28.40 38.72 68.64
C PHE A 516 29.80 39.08 68.13
N LEU A 517 30.27 40.29 68.42
CA LEU A 517 31.67 40.66 68.26
C LEU A 517 32.47 40.23 69.50
N LYS A 518 33.33 39.22 69.35
CA LYS A 518 34.22 38.75 70.44
C LYS A 518 35.65 39.25 70.20
N ILE A 519 36.07 40.25 70.95
CA ILE A 519 37.47 40.73 70.94
C ILE A 519 38.22 40.07 72.12
N PRO A 520 39.15 39.14 71.88
CA PRO A 520 39.88 38.47 72.96
C PRO A 520 40.83 39.42 73.68
N PHE A 521 41.06 39.18 74.98
CA PHE A 521 42.12 39.85 75.72
C PHE A 521 43.49 39.34 75.27
N LYS A 522 44.46 40.25 75.23
CA LYS A 522 45.88 39.95 75.03
C LYS A 522 46.68 40.32 76.27
N THR A 523 47.66 39.51 76.66
CA THR A 523 48.59 39.91 77.73
C THR A 523 49.39 41.14 77.30
N PHE A 524 49.96 41.93 78.22
CA PHE A 524 50.78 43.09 77.80
C PHE A 524 51.96 42.68 76.91
N LYS A 525 52.59 41.53 77.21
CA LYS A 525 53.63 40.96 76.34
C LYS A 525 53.16 40.63 74.91
N GLU A 526 51.91 40.22 74.73
CA GLU A 526 51.36 39.90 73.41
C GLU A 526 50.80 41.11 72.67
N GLY A 527 50.17 42.03 73.39
CA GLY A 527 49.32 43.08 72.82
C GLY A 527 49.83 44.50 73.01
N ALA A 528 50.93 44.71 73.71
CA ALA A 528 51.55 46.03 73.87
C ALA A 528 52.99 46.00 73.34
N ILE A 529 53.55 47.18 73.07
CA ILE A 529 54.92 47.34 72.59
C ILE A 529 55.85 47.33 73.81
N PRO A 530 56.70 46.29 74.01
CA PRO A 530 57.61 46.25 75.14
C PRO A 530 58.80 47.17 74.91
N ASN A 531 59.19 47.93 75.93
CA ASN A 531 60.45 48.65 75.97
C ASN A 531 61.49 47.80 76.70
N ALA A 532 62.42 47.21 75.94
CA ALA A 532 63.44 46.32 76.49
C ALA A 532 64.38 47.00 77.51
N ALA A 533 64.53 48.33 77.46
CA ALA A 533 65.41 49.06 78.36
C ALA A 533 64.76 49.38 79.72
N THR A 534 63.45 49.63 79.74
CA THR A 534 62.72 50.02 80.96
C THR A 534 61.84 48.90 81.53
N GLY A 535 61.54 47.87 80.74
CA GLY A 535 60.57 46.83 81.08
C GLY A 535 59.12 47.30 81.06
N GLU A 536 58.85 48.53 80.58
CA GLU A 536 57.50 49.07 80.46
C GLU A 536 56.85 48.68 79.12
N TYR A 537 55.53 48.63 79.09
CA TYR A 537 54.75 48.34 77.90
C TYR A 537 54.03 49.59 77.42
N THR A 538 53.95 49.82 76.11
CA THR A 538 53.15 50.92 75.54
C THR A 538 51.98 50.34 74.77
N VAL A 539 50.77 50.87 74.96
CA VAL A 539 49.57 50.40 74.26
C VAL A 539 49.81 50.41 72.74
N SER A 540 49.52 49.28 72.10
CA SER A 540 49.59 49.14 70.64
C SER A 540 48.18 49.17 70.04
N ASP A 541 47.95 48.55 68.89
CA ASP A 541 46.67 48.63 68.16
C ASP A 541 45.60 47.62 68.68
N TYR A 542 45.77 47.08 69.89
CA TYR A 542 44.81 46.17 70.53
C TYR A 542 43.85 46.88 71.49
N PHE A 543 42.58 46.49 71.43
CA PHE A 543 41.49 47.08 72.22
C PHE A 543 41.35 46.51 73.65
N ASN A 544 41.77 45.26 73.88
CA ASN A 544 41.61 44.57 75.16
C ASN A 544 42.94 43.99 75.64
N LEU A 545 43.48 44.53 76.73
CA LEU A 545 44.72 44.10 77.35
C LEU A 545 44.48 43.52 78.74
N GLU A 546 45.17 42.44 79.10
CA GLU A 546 45.12 41.84 80.43
C GLU A 546 46.50 41.76 81.09
N ALA A 547 46.54 42.01 82.41
CA ALA A 547 47.71 41.78 83.23
C ALA A 547 47.69 40.32 83.73
N LYS A 548 48.37 39.43 82.99
CA LYS A 548 48.40 37.99 83.28
C LYS A 548 49.71 37.35 82.81
N GLY A 549 50.34 36.55 83.67
CA GLY A 549 51.47 35.67 83.30
C GLY A 549 52.87 36.31 83.29
N GLU A 550 53.06 37.45 83.95
CA GLU A 550 54.36 38.15 84.01
C GLU A 550 55.03 37.90 85.37
N ASP A 551 55.46 36.66 85.58
CA ASP A 551 55.76 36.02 86.88
C ASP A 551 57.03 36.49 87.63
N THR A 552 57.56 37.70 87.39
CA THR A 552 58.74 38.17 88.17
C THR A 552 58.80 39.66 88.50
N ALA A 553 57.92 40.50 87.93
CA ALA A 553 57.96 41.94 88.16
C ALA A 553 57.14 42.34 89.41
N THR A 554 57.65 43.26 90.22
CA THR A 554 56.89 43.86 91.34
C THR A 554 55.84 44.87 90.85
N ARG A 555 56.03 45.44 89.66
CA ARG A 555 55.15 46.39 89.00
C ARG A 555 55.11 46.14 87.49
N LEU A 556 53.92 46.19 86.91
CA LEU A 556 53.70 46.18 85.46
C LEU A 556 53.25 47.55 85.02
N ILE A 557 54.05 48.21 84.18
CA ILE A 557 53.78 49.58 83.76
C ILE A 557 53.25 49.57 82.34
N LEU A 558 52.05 50.13 82.14
CA LEU A 558 51.42 50.33 80.85
C LEU A 558 51.36 51.83 80.53
N ASN A 559 52.09 52.26 79.51
CA ASN A 559 52.11 53.61 78.99
C ASN A 559 51.01 53.80 77.94
N LEU A 560 50.17 54.80 78.15
CA LEU A 560 49.16 55.24 77.21
C LEU A 560 49.78 56.27 76.25
N PRO A 561 49.77 56.01 74.93
CA PRO A 561 50.37 56.88 73.92
C PRO A 561 49.58 58.17 73.73
N THR A 562 50.24 59.23 73.26
CA THR A 562 49.63 60.55 72.99
C THR A 562 49.44 60.85 71.50
N ASP A 563 49.72 59.87 70.63
CA ASP A 563 49.58 59.99 69.18
C ASP A 563 48.10 60.13 68.78
N GLU A 564 47.81 60.98 67.81
CA GLU A 564 46.44 61.25 67.32
C GLU A 564 45.76 60.00 66.76
N LYS A 565 46.51 58.98 66.30
CA LYS A 565 45.94 57.73 65.78
C LYS A 565 45.09 56.96 66.81
N TYR A 566 45.23 57.24 68.10
CA TYR A 566 44.47 56.60 69.18
C TYR A 566 43.17 57.34 69.53
N ILE A 567 42.89 58.48 68.92
CA ILE A 567 41.64 59.21 69.15
C ILE A 567 40.47 58.36 68.63
N GLY A 568 39.46 58.16 69.49
CA GLY A 568 38.31 57.28 69.23
C GLY A 568 38.52 55.82 69.65
N THR A 569 39.74 55.42 70.01
CA THR A 569 40.03 54.05 70.45
C THR A 569 39.51 53.80 71.86
N VAL A 570 38.75 52.73 72.04
CA VAL A 570 38.36 52.22 73.36
C VAL A 570 39.35 51.15 73.81
N LEU A 571 40.06 51.43 74.90
CA LEU A 571 41.01 50.50 75.51
C LEU A 571 40.43 49.93 76.80
N THR A 572 40.33 48.61 76.88
CA THR A 572 40.04 47.89 78.13
C THR A 572 41.31 47.32 78.71
N VAL A 573 41.60 47.65 79.96
CA VAL A 573 42.67 47.01 80.74
C VAL A 573 42.03 46.18 81.84
N TYR A 574 42.30 44.88 81.82
CA TYR A 574 41.87 43.94 82.83
C TYR A 574 43.05 43.54 83.71
N ASP A 575 42.97 43.87 84.99
CA ASP A 575 43.87 43.37 86.01
C ASP A 575 43.12 42.32 86.84
N ASN A 576 43.70 41.13 87.01
CA ASN A 576 43.03 40.04 87.68
C ASN A 576 42.68 40.43 89.14
N PRO A 577 41.39 40.40 89.54
CA PRO A 577 41.00 40.75 90.91
C PRO A 577 41.48 39.72 91.95
N VAL A 578 41.80 38.49 91.51
CA VAL A 578 42.39 37.46 92.38
C VAL A 578 43.91 37.64 92.41
N LYS A 579 44.38 38.53 93.30
CA LYS A 579 45.82 38.78 93.51
C LYS A 579 46.42 37.89 94.58
N THR A 580 47.55 37.24 94.27
CA THR A 580 48.42 36.58 95.26
C THR A 580 49.42 37.59 95.82
N ARG A 581 50.15 37.25 96.91
CA ARG A 581 51.16 38.15 97.50
C ARG A 581 52.30 38.54 96.54
N ILE A 582 52.46 37.80 95.45
CA ILE A 582 53.48 37.99 94.41
C ILE A 582 52.92 38.62 93.12
N ALA A 583 51.62 38.94 93.07
CA ALA A 583 51.02 39.55 91.89
C ALA A 583 51.51 41.01 91.74
N PRO A 584 51.89 41.45 90.52
CA PRO A 584 52.34 42.82 90.30
C PRO A 584 51.22 43.84 90.53
N ILE A 585 51.63 45.06 90.90
CA ILE A 585 50.79 46.25 90.81
C ILE A 585 50.79 46.70 89.35
N VAL A 586 49.61 46.89 88.75
CA VAL A 586 49.52 47.46 87.40
C VAL A 586 49.51 48.98 87.53
N GLU A 587 50.43 49.64 86.84
CA GLU A 587 50.61 51.07 86.85
C GLU A 587 50.36 51.59 85.44
N ILE A 588 49.25 52.29 85.26
CA ILE A 588 48.89 52.89 83.98
C ILE A 588 49.38 54.33 83.99
N LYS A 589 50.32 54.65 83.10
CA LYS A 589 50.90 55.98 82.95
C LYS A 589 50.45 56.62 81.66
N GLY A 590 50.30 57.92 81.66
CA GLY A 590 49.98 58.68 80.46
C GLY A 590 49.12 59.89 80.77
N ARG A 591 48.71 60.60 79.74
CA ARG A 591 47.85 61.77 79.90
C ARG A 591 46.41 61.29 79.97
N MET A 592 45.81 61.35 81.17
CA MET A 592 44.47 60.82 81.41
C MET A 592 43.54 61.84 82.06
N TYR A 593 42.25 61.74 81.78
CA TYR A 593 41.19 62.32 82.60
C TYR A 593 40.46 61.21 83.35
N HIS A 594 40.37 61.34 84.66
CA HIS A 594 39.63 60.41 85.50
C HIS A 594 38.40 61.14 86.09
N PRO A 595 37.16 60.62 85.97
CA PRO A 595 35.94 61.29 86.44
C PRO A 595 35.98 61.73 87.91
N LEU A 596 36.67 60.95 88.75
CA LEU A 596 36.85 61.23 90.18
C LEU A 596 38.04 62.17 90.51
N ASN A 597 38.80 62.64 89.53
CA ASN A 597 39.90 63.60 89.74
C ASN A 597 39.53 64.96 89.15
N VAL A 598 38.92 65.81 89.97
CA VAL A 598 38.42 67.14 89.59
C VAL A 598 39.19 68.25 90.28
N ASP A 599 39.26 69.41 89.62
CA ASP A 599 39.67 70.69 90.18
C ASP A 599 38.53 71.73 90.06
N VAL A 600 38.83 73.00 90.31
CA VAL A 600 37.84 74.09 90.29
C VAL A 600 37.29 74.36 88.87
N TYR A 601 38.01 73.97 87.82
CA TYR A 601 37.68 74.25 86.42
C TYR A 601 37.22 73.01 85.64
N GLY A 602 37.19 71.82 86.26
CA GLY A 602 36.69 70.59 85.65
C GLY A 602 37.54 69.38 85.99
N LEU A 603 37.72 68.47 85.04
CA LEU A 603 38.57 67.30 85.23
C LEU A 603 40.04 67.70 85.19
N LYS A 604 40.79 67.24 86.19
CA LYS A 604 42.22 67.46 86.29
C LYS A 604 42.97 66.29 85.64
N LEU A 605 44.04 66.61 84.92
CA LEU A 605 44.89 65.59 84.30
C LEU A 605 45.50 64.67 85.36
N VAL A 606 45.31 63.37 85.18
CA VAL A 606 45.96 62.28 85.90
C VAL A 606 47.13 61.81 85.04
N THR A 607 48.30 61.65 85.66
CA THR A 607 49.49 61.15 84.96
C THR A 607 49.72 59.67 85.20
N LYS A 608 49.13 59.15 86.28
CA LYS A 608 49.32 57.78 86.73
C LYS A 608 48.10 57.25 87.50
N ILE A 609 47.71 56.02 87.20
CA ILE A 609 46.72 55.23 87.93
C ILE A 609 47.38 53.92 88.36
N GLU A 610 47.43 53.66 89.66
CA GLU A 610 47.89 52.36 90.20
C GLU A 610 46.68 51.49 90.55
N THR A 611 46.66 50.25 90.05
CA THR A 611 45.66 49.25 90.40
C THR A 611 46.02 48.59 91.73
N GLY A 612 45.17 48.73 92.74
CA GLY A 612 45.34 48.08 94.03
C GLY A 612 44.93 46.61 93.95
N LYS A 613 43.63 46.35 94.12
CA LYS A 613 43.05 44.99 94.19
C LYS A 613 42.65 44.37 92.85
N GLY A 614 43.12 44.94 91.73
CA GLY A 614 42.70 44.54 90.38
C GLY A 614 41.28 44.97 90.03
N GLY A 615 40.79 44.56 88.86
CA GLY A 615 39.51 44.95 88.28
C GLY A 615 39.65 45.32 86.80
N VAL A 616 38.59 45.88 86.22
CA VAL A 616 38.59 46.36 84.83
C VAL A 616 38.58 47.89 84.83
N ILE A 617 39.44 48.50 84.02
CA ILE A 617 39.38 49.92 83.71
C ILE A 617 39.32 50.11 82.19
N GLN A 618 38.42 50.97 81.73
CA GLN A 618 38.23 51.31 80.33
C GLN A 618 38.51 52.78 80.06
N PHE A 619 39.22 53.02 78.98
CA PHE A 619 39.58 54.33 78.50
C PHE A 619 39.03 54.55 77.09
N ILE A 620 38.79 55.82 76.74
CA ILE A 620 38.64 56.26 75.35
C ILE A 620 39.67 57.34 75.05
N GLY A 621 40.41 57.18 73.95
CA GLY A 621 41.27 58.23 73.43
C GLY A 621 40.42 59.39 72.92
N VAL A 622 40.67 60.60 73.42
CA VAL A 622 39.97 61.82 72.99
C VAL A 622 40.98 62.88 72.53
N SER A 623 40.53 63.72 71.61
CA SER A 623 41.34 64.81 71.09
C SER A 623 41.56 65.89 72.14
N ARG A 624 42.80 66.34 72.28
CA ARG A 624 43.19 67.60 72.94
C ARG A 624 44.14 68.35 72.02
N TYR A 625 44.29 69.67 72.21
CA TYR A 625 45.12 70.54 71.38
C TYR A 625 46.60 70.09 71.20
N ASP A 626 47.07 69.16 72.04
CA ASP A 626 48.43 68.64 72.07
C ASP A 626 48.46 67.10 71.96
N GLY A 627 47.50 66.52 71.21
CA GLY A 627 47.43 65.11 70.86
C GLY A 627 46.33 64.33 71.59
N CYS A 628 46.47 63.00 71.63
CA CYS A 628 45.54 62.12 72.31
C CYS A 628 45.70 62.19 73.83
N VAL A 629 44.56 62.33 74.53
CA VAL A 629 44.43 62.18 75.99
C VAL A 629 43.39 61.11 76.27
N TRP A 630 43.62 60.28 77.29
CA TRP A 630 42.77 59.13 77.58
C TRP A 630 41.73 59.45 78.65
N TYR A 631 40.46 59.34 78.31
CA TYR A 631 39.36 59.56 79.25
C TYR A 631 38.90 58.23 79.84
N VAL A 632 38.87 58.10 81.17
CA VAL A 632 38.37 56.90 81.84
C VAL A 632 36.84 56.88 81.77
N ILE A 633 36.29 55.90 81.04
CA ILE A 633 34.84 55.72 80.88
C ILE A 633 34.28 54.84 82.00
N THR A 634 35.05 53.85 82.44
CA THR A 634 34.64 52.93 83.51
C THR A 634 35.87 52.56 84.33
N ASP A 635 35.77 52.71 85.65
CA ASP A 635 36.77 52.27 86.61
C ASP A 635 36.07 51.33 87.60
N SER A 636 36.37 50.04 87.50
CA SER A 636 35.91 48.99 88.42
C SER A 636 37.07 48.39 89.23
N LEU A 637 38.17 49.14 89.36
CA LEU A 637 39.29 48.73 90.18
C LEU A 637 38.87 48.71 91.66
N GLY A 638 39.12 47.59 92.35
CA GLY A 638 38.66 47.40 93.73
C GLY A 638 39.25 48.41 94.72
N GLU A 639 40.47 48.90 94.44
CA GLU A 639 41.16 50.03 95.08
C GLU A 639 42.09 50.65 94.02
N SER A 640 42.12 51.97 93.85
CA SER A 640 43.04 52.63 92.92
C SER A 640 43.59 53.95 93.48
N THR A 641 44.88 54.20 93.24
CA THR A 641 45.53 55.49 93.58
C THR A 641 45.76 56.29 92.30
N ARG A 642 45.43 57.58 92.34
CA ARG A 642 45.45 58.47 91.16
C ARG A 642 46.34 59.67 91.46
N THR A 643 47.36 59.90 90.64
CA THR A 643 48.35 60.98 90.83
C THR A 643 48.59 61.80 89.58
#